data_AF-A0A4W3HFV6-F1
#
_entry.id   AF-A0A4W3HFV6-F1
#
_cell.length_a   1.000
_cell.length_b   1.000
_cell.length_c   1.000
_cell.angle_alpha   90.00
_cell.angle_beta   90.00
_cell.angle_gamma   90.00
#
_symmetry.space_group_name_H-M   'P 1'
#
loop_
_entity.id
_entity.type
_entity.pdbx_description
1 polymer ?
#
loop_
_entity_poly.entity_id
_entity_poly.type
_entity_poly.pdbx_seq_one_letter_code
_entity_poly.pdbx_strand_id
1 'polypeptide(L)'
;MFFFGRVVISFSFFFFLGRKYTCSRLAHGSVFLKRCFVFCLVEQLVDEILKLNEDPKIHGLVLDLPIGALSGRVINSVTPEKDVDGITDVNLGRLIRGDLSECFVPPAASAVLQLLDQADVLTVGKKVLIIGATGSLEAALQALLKKKGMITISSQWLSKNLKELVRAKLILKPEGILAEWIKTGSTIVTYDQITKLLQWLELNMSISLLFEINTVESSSRWITNQQRKRWDVRALKLQPLSPVPSDIEISRAQTPKAIEVLAKEIGLLAGEIESFGRNKAKVKLSLLERLKEHPDGKYVLVAGITPTPLGEGKSTVTVGLVQALGAHLGINSFACVRQPSQGPTFGVKGGAAGGGYAQVIPMEEFNLHLTGDIHAITAANNLLAAAIDARILHEATQSDKALYNRLVPTINGVRQFSPIQLARLKRLRVDKSDPSTLTPGEVSNFVRLDIDPSTITWQRVVDTNDRFLRKITIGQSSTEKGFIREAQFDIAVASEIMAILALTDGLADMNKRLGNIVVANNRKGQPVTAEDLGVSGALAVLMKDAIKPTLMQTLEGTPVFVHAGPFANIAHGNSSVLADKMALKLVGEQGFVVTEAGFGADIGMEKFFNIKCRASGLYPNVVVLVATIRALKMHGGGPNVTAGKPLTKEYTEENLKLVADGCSNLQKQIQIAHLFGMPVIVAINVFKSDTEAEIDLVCQIAKHSGAYDAVSCNHWAAGGRGTVQLAEAVERAANEKSTLSFLYDLKLPIVEKIRTIAQKVYGAKDIELSPEAQSKVDLYVKQGFGDLPICMAKTHLSLSHQPERKGVPTGFILPIRDVRASIGAGFIYPLVGTMSTMPGLPTRPCFYDIDLDSDTEQITGLF
;
A
#
# COMPACT_ATOMS: atom_id res chain seq x y z
N MET A 1 13.38 -21.40 -52.43
CA MET A 1 14.59 -21.72 -51.66
C MET A 1 14.72 -20.67 -50.57
N PHE A 2 14.50 -21.06 -49.31
CA PHE A 2 14.40 -20.19 -48.14
C PHE A 2 15.71 -19.45 -47.86
N PHE A 3 15.71 -18.11 -47.89
CA PHE A 3 16.72 -17.29 -47.23
C PHE A 3 16.04 -16.55 -46.08
N PHE A 4 16.14 -17.12 -44.86
CA PHE A 4 15.85 -16.41 -43.63
C PHE A 4 16.82 -15.23 -43.51
N GLY A 5 16.29 -14.00 -43.62
CA GLY A 5 17.02 -12.76 -43.38
C GLY A 5 17.45 -12.68 -41.92
N ARG A 6 18.71 -13.03 -41.67
CA ARG A 6 19.38 -12.85 -40.38
C ARG A 6 19.78 -11.37 -40.24
N VAL A 7 19.17 -10.66 -39.30
CA VAL A 7 19.52 -9.28 -38.94
C VAL A 7 20.47 -9.30 -37.75
N VAL A 8 21.65 -8.68 -37.89
CA VAL A 8 22.53 -8.38 -36.77
C VAL A 8 22.07 -7.06 -36.17
N ILE A 9 21.61 -7.08 -34.92
CA ILE A 9 21.06 -5.93 -34.20
C ILE A 9 22.11 -5.46 -33.18
N SER A 10 22.44 -4.15 -33.19
CA SER A 10 23.32 -3.48 -32.22
C SER A 10 22.46 -2.56 -31.37
N PHE A 11 22.51 -2.67 -30.04
CA PHE A 11 21.91 -1.68 -29.14
C PHE A 11 23.01 -0.80 -28.55
N SER A 12 22.81 0.50 -28.45
CA SER A 12 23.71 1.40 -27.71
C SER A 12 22.96 1.95 -26.50
N PHE A 13 23.19 1.38 -25.31
CA PHE A 13 22.57 1.85 -24.06
C PHE A 13 23.40 2.97 -23.42
N PHE A 14 22.80 3.93 -22.70
CA PHE A 14 23.56 4.91 -21.91
C PHE A 14 23.22 4.72 -20.42
N PHE A 15 24.17 4.23 -19.61
CA PHE A 15 24.01 4.10 -18.15
C PHE A 15 24.64 5.28 -17.41
N PHE A 16 24.01 5.71 -16.30
CA PHE A 16 24.62 6.54 -15.27
C PHE A 16 24.63 5.75 -13.96
N LEU A 17 25.80 5.27 -13.53
CA LEU A 17 26.03 4.67 -12.21
C LEU A 17 27.36 5.16 -11.67
N GLY A 18 27.33 5.85 -10.52
CA GLY A 18 28.48 6.56 -9.99
C GLY A 18 29.64 5.66 -9.53
N ARG A 19 30.86 5.94 -10.03
CA ARG A 19 32.07 6.26 -9.24
C ARG A 19 33.24 6.74 -10.12
N LYS A 20 34.09 7.56 -9.49
CA LYS A 20 35.17 8.46 -9.99
C LYS A 20 36.21 7.82 -10.91
N TYR A 21 36.54 8.49 -12.03
CA TYR A 21 37.91 8.81 -12.45
C TYR A 21 37.97 10.15 -13.23
N THR A 22 39.11 10.81 -13.12
CA THR A 22 39.40 12.24 -13.27
C THR A 22 39.53 12.75 -14.71
N CYS A 23 38.73 13.75 -15.10
CA CYS A 23 39.12 14.79 -16.05
C CYS A 23 38.35 16.10 -15.76
N SER A 24 39.11 17.18 -15.63
CA SER A 24 38.71 18.47 -15.06
C SER A 24 38.12 19.42 -16.12
N ARG A 25 36.78 19.58 -16.16
CA ARG A 25 36.05 20.85 -16.45
C ARG A 25 34.54 20.71 -16.80
N LEU A 26 33.94 19.54 -16.67
CA LEU A 26 32.48 19.37 -16.62
C LEU A 26 32.15 18.46 -15.43
N ALA A 27 31.60 19.05 -14.37
CA ALA A 27 31.31 18.32 -13.16
C ALA A 27 30.03 17.50 -13.32
N HIS A 28 30.21 16.16 -13.27
CA HIS A 28 29.24 15.11 -12.93
C HIS A 28 28.75 14.20 -14.08
N GLY A 29 29.58 13.21 -14.39
CA GLY A 29 29.17 11.80 -14.51
C GLY A 29 29.52 11.09 -15.81
N SER A 30 29.69 9.77 -15.73
CA SER A 30 30.24 8.91 -16.78
C SER A 30 29.16 8.02 -17.40
N VAL A 31 29.19 7.90 -18.73
CA VAL A 31 28.31 7.09 -19.58
C VAL A 31 28.90 5.69 -19.77
N PHE A 32 28.09 4.63 -19.61
CA PHE A 32 28.46 3.29 -20.11
C PHE A 32 27.53 2.84 -21.24
N LEU A 33 28.14 2.30 -22.32
CA LEU A 33 27.45 1.54 -23.37
C LEU A 33 27.38 0.06 -23.00
N LYS A 34 26.17 -0.48 -22.88
CA LYS A 34 25.95 -1.92 -23.05
C LYS A 34 25.51 -2.15 -24.50
N ARG A 35 26.06 -3.18 -25.14
CA ARG A 35 25.65 -3.65 -26.46
C ARG A 35 25.02 -5.02 -26.28
N CYS A 36 23.71 -5.13 -26.47
CA CYS A 36 23.08 -6.44 -26.60
C CYS A 36 23.16 -6.88 -28.06
N PHE A 37 23.44 -8.14 -28.32
CA PHE A 37 23.29 -8.76 -29.64
C PHE A 37 22.27 -9.87 -29.47
N VAL A 38 21.07 -9.70 -30.01
CA VAL A 38 20.04 -10.74 -29.97
C VAL A 38 19.46 -10.93 -31.36
N PHE A 39 19.51 -12.15 -31.86
CA PHE A 39 18.67 -12.58 -32.99
C PHE A 39 17.24 -12.68 -32.48
N CYS A 40 16.44 -11.63 -32.65
CA CYS A 40 15.10 -11.56 -32.04
C CYS A 40 13.99 -11.37 -33.08
N LEU A 41 12.85 -12.00 -32.80
CA LEU A 41 11.55 -11.61 -33.37
C LEU A 41 11.14 -10.24 -32.81
N VAL A 42 10.31 -9.49 -33.54
CA VAL A 42 9.82 -8.15 -33.12
C VAL A 42 9.19 -8.18 -31.72
N GLU A 43 8.49 -9.25 -31.36
CA GLU A 43 7.89 -9.44 -30.01
C GLU A 43 8.94 -9.39 -28.90
N GLN A 44 10.03 -10.15 -29.05
CA GLN A 44 11.08 -10.24 -28.04
C GLN A 44 11.85 -8.91 -27.90
N LEU A 45 11.94 -8.13 -28.98
CA LEU A 45 12.50 -6.77 -28.96
C LEU A 45 11.60 -5.83 -28.13
N VAL A 46 10.29 -5.87 -28.37
CA VAL A 46 9.32 -5.08 -27.61
C VAL A 46 9.36 -5.46 -26.13
N ASP A 47 9.39 -6.75 -25.79
CA ASP A 47 9.46 -7.22 -24.40
C ASP A 47 10.70 -6.69 -23.67
N GLU A 48 11.87 -6.69 -24.32
CA GLU A 48 13.08 -6.14 -23.72
C GLU A 48 13.00 -4.62 -23.57
N ILE A 49 12.43 -3.89 -24.54
CA ILE A 49 12.21 -2.43 -24.41
C ILE A 49 11.28 -2.13 -23.23
N LEU A 50 10.18 -2.88 -23.09
CA LEU A 50 9.24 -2.72 -21.97
C LEU A 50 9.93 -2.93 -20.62
N LYS A 51 10.73 -3.99 -20.49
CA LYS A 51 11.53 -4.26 -19.30
C LYS A 51 12.52 -3.14 -18.98
N LEU A 52 13.15 -2.53 -19.99
CA LEU A 52 14.08 -1.40 -19.79
C LEU A 52 13.34 -0.10 -19.44
N ASN A 53 12.12 0.09 -19.95
CA ASN A 53 11.26 1.20 -19.50
C ASN A 53 10.92 1.09 -18.01
N GLU A 54 10.76 -0.13 -17.49
CA GLU A 54 10.45 -0.35 -16.08
C GLU A 54 11.65 -0.13 -15.15
N ASP A 55 12.90 -0.17 -15.64
CA ASP A 55 14.07 0.03 -14.79
C ASP A 55 14.30 1.53 -14.47
N PRO A 56 14.15 1.98 -13.21
CA PRO A 56 14.34 3.38 -12.83
C PRO A 56 15.80 3.85 -12.95
N LYS A 57 16.77 2.94 -13.13
CA LYS A 57 18.17 3.29 -13.39
C LYS A 57 18.42 3.70 -14.83
N ILE A 58 17.48 3.42 -15.72
CA ILE A 58 17.55 3.74 -17.14
C ILE A 58 16.77 5.01 -17.41
N HIS A 59 17.45 6.03 -17.92
CA HIS A 59 16.88 7.35 -18.21
C HIS A 59 16.84 7.66 -19.71
N GLY A 60 17.41 6.79 -20.56
CA GLY A 60 17.42 7.01 -22.00
C GLY A 60 17.49 5.70 -22.77
N LEU A 61 16.73 5.62 -23.85
CA LEU A 61 16.70 4.51 -24.80
C LEU A 61 16.89 5.08 -26.22
N VAL A 62 17.82 4.47 -26.95
CA VAL A 62 18.11 4.76 -28.36
C VAL A 62 17.89 3.48 -29.16
N LEU A 63 17.11 3.57 -30.25
CA LEU A 63 16.80 2.44 -31.11
C LEU A 63 17.73 2.43 -32.33
N ASP A 64 18.92 1.85 -32.17
CA ASP A 64 19.90 1.65 -33.25
C ASP A 64 19.55 0.42 -34.12
N LEU A 65 18.44 0.53 -34.84
CA LEU A 65 17.85 -0.56 -35.63
C LEU A 65 17.83 -0.24 -37.13
N PRO A 66 17.97 -1.25 -38.01
CA PRO A 66 17.78 -1.04 -39.44
C PRO A 66 16.38 -0.51 -39.73
N ILE A 67 16.25 0.38 -40.74
CA ILE A 67 15.00 1.11 -41.06
C ILE A 67 13.79 0.18 -41.21
N GLY A 68 13.96 -1.04 -41.74
CA GLY A 68 12.89 -2.03 -41.88
C GLY A 68 12.37 -2.63 -40.56
N ALA A 69 13.10 -2.48 -39.45
CA ALA A 69 12.72 -2.94 -38.12
C ALA A 69 12.09 -1.83 -37.24
N LEU A 70 12.22 -0.56 -37.64
CA LEU A 70 11.65 0.61 -36.96
C LEU A 70 10.16 0.79 -37.30
N SER A 71 9.34 -0.21 -36.99
CA SER A 71 7.89 -0.08 -37.09
C SER A 71 7.35 0.83 -35.98
N GLY A 72 6.20 1.47 -36.20
CA GLY A 72 5.53 2.28 -35.16
C GLY A 72 5.28 1.50 -33.86
N ARG A 73 5.09 0.17 -33.95
CA ARG A 73 4.97 -0.72 -32.78
C ARG A 73 6.25 -0.77 -31.94
N VAL A 74 7.41 -0.83 -32.58
CA VAL A 74 8.72 -0.86 -31.90
C VAL A 74 9.05 0.53 -31.37
N ILE A 75 8.89 1.56 -32.19
CA ILE A 75 9.18 2.95 -31.80
C ILE A 75 8.37 3.33 -30.57
N ASN A 76 7.05 3.14 -30.59
CA ASN A 76 6.16 3.53 -29.50
C ASN A 76 6.18 2.57 -28.30
N SER A 77 7.01 1.52 -28.33
CA SER A 77 7.28 0.74 -27.12
C SER A 77 8.24 1.47 -26.18
N VAL A 78 9.03 2.45 -26.66
CA VAL A 78 9.86 3.32 -25.81
C VAL A 78 8.95 4.34 -25.13
N THR A 79 9.09 4.49 -23.81
CA THR A 79 8.34 5.52 -23.06
C THR A 79 8.80 6.93 -23.49
N PRO A 80 7.90 7.90 -23.70
CA PRO A 80 8.27 9.24 -24.17
C PRO A 80 9.30 9.93 -23.28
N GLU A 81 9.30 9.64 -21.97
CA GLU A 81 10.23 10.18 -20.99
C GLU A 81 11.67 9.65 -21.18
N LYS A 82 11.83 8.44 -21.73
CA LYS A 82 13.13 7.80 -22.01
C LYS A 82 13.53 7.85 -23.48
N ASP A 83 12.70 8.39 -24.37
CA ASP A 83 12.97 8.51 -25.79
C ASP A 83 13.94 9.67 -26.10
N VAL A 84 15.22 9.44 -25.81
CA VAL A 84 16.31 10.41 -26.03
C VAL A 84 16.65 10.58 -27.52
N ASP A 85 16.07 9.76 -28.40
CA ASP A 85 16.15 9.89 -29.86
C ASP A 85 15.01 10.79 -30.40
N GLY A 86 13.97 11.05 -29.61
CA GLY A 86 12.86 11.94 -29.95
C GLY A 86 11.98 11.42 -31.09
N ILE A 87 11.99 10.11 -31.35
CA ILE A 87 11.34 9.51 -32.53
C ILE A 87 9.96 8.93 -32.24
N THR A 88 9.55 8.82 -30.97
CA THR A 88 8.20 8.38 -30.59
C THR A 88 7.14 9.36 -31.07
N ASP A 89 5.92 8.85 -31.34
CA ASP A 89 4.82 9.67 -31.83
C ASP A 89 4.47 10.81 -30.84
N VAL A 90 4.65 10.58 -29.54
CA VAL A 90 4.41 11.58 -28.49
C VAL A 90 5.44 12.70 -28.55
N ASN A 91 6.75 12.38 -28.57
CA ASN A 91 7.78 13.41 -28.64
C ASN A 91 7.75 14.16 -29.98
N LEU A 92 7.55 13.45 -31.09
CA LEU A 92 7.41 14.06 -32.40
C LEU A 92 6.18 14.98 -32.47
N GLY A 93 5.04 14.53 -31.93
CA GLY A 93 3.82 15.33 -31.87
C GLY A 93 3.97 16.60 -31.01
N ARG A 94 4.69 16.52 -29.88
CA ARG A 94 5.04 17.68 -29.05
C ARG A 94 5.98 18.64 -29.79
N LEU A 95 6.99 18.11 -30.49
CA LEU A 95 7.92 18.89 -31.31
C LEU A 95 7.19 19.69 -32.40
N ILE A 96 6.27 19.04 -33.12
CA ILE A 96 5.48 19.66 -34.19
C ILE A 96 4.57 20.76 -33.66
N ARG A 97 3.94 20.54 -32.49
CA ARG A 97 3.12 21.58 -31.81
C ARG A 97 3.95 22.74 -31.28
N GLY A 98 5.25 22.52 -31.06
CA GLY A 98 6.19 23.52 -30.60
C GLY A 98 6.47 23.49 -29.09
N ASP A 99 6.01 22.44 -28.40
CA ASP A 99 6.14 22.20 -26.95
C ASP A 99 7.56 21.69 -26.60
N LEU A 100 8.60 22.47 -26.97
CA LEU A 100 10.01 22.04 -26.92
C LEU A 100 10.50 21.70 -25.50
N SER A 101 9.88 22.26 -24.47
CA SER A 101 10.19 21.96 -23.06
C SER A 101 9.69 20.58 -22.60
N GLU A 102 8.79 19.94 -23.35
CA GLU A 102 8.18 18.65 -23.00
C GLU A 102 8.57 17.51 -23.95
N CYS A 103 9.40 17.78 -24.97
CA CYS A 103 9.88 16.75 -25.89
C CYS A 103 11.40 16.66 -25.92
N PHE A 104 11.92 15.57 -26.48
CA PHE A 104 13.31 15.48 -26.90
C PHE A 104 13.39 15.77 -28.39
N VAL A 105 14.27 16.70 -28.77
CA VAL A 105 14.50 17.00 -30.19
C VAL A 105 15.43 15.93 -30.75
N PRO A 106 15.11 15.31 -31.90
CA PRO A 106 15.95 14.28 -32.47
C PRO A 106 17.40 14.74 -32.67
N PRO A 107 18.40 14.03 -32.11
CA PRO A 107 19.82 14.41 -32.22
C PRO A 107 20.28 14.64 -33.66
N ALA A 108 19.81 13.82 -34.60
CA ALA A 108 20.11 14.00 -36.03
C ALA A 108 19.54 15.32 -36.60
N ALA A 109 18.32 15.71 -36.21
CA ALA A 109 17.72 16.97 -36.64
C ALA A 109 18.44 18.18 -36.02
N SER A 110 18.79 18.08 -34.74
CA SER A 110 19.58 19.10 -34.02
C SER A 110 20.95 19.31 -34.65
N ALA A 111 21.65 18.23 -35.01
CA ALA A 111 22.95 18.31 -35.69
C ALA A 111 22.85 19.05 -37.03
N VAL A 112 21.82 18.75 -37.83
CA VAL A 112 21.59 19.46 -39.10
C VAL A 112 21.35 20.94 -38.86
N LEU A 113 20.52 21.32 -37.88
CA LEU A 113 20.26 22.73 -37.58
C LEU A 113 21.51 23.48 -37.11
N GLN A 114 22.34 22.86 -36.28
CA GLN A 114 23.60 23.46 -35.83
C GLN A 114 24.55 23.71 -36.99
N LEU A 115 24.68 22.77 -37.93
CA LEU A 115 25.48 22.96 -39.14
C LEU A 115 24.95 24.12 -40.00
N LEU A 116 23.63 24.25 -40.12
CA LEU A 116 23.01 25.34 -40.86
C LEU A 116 23.19 26.71 -40.19
N ASP A 117 23.18 26.74 -38.86
CA ASP A 117 23.41 27.95 -38.06
C ASP A 117 24.86 28.41 -38.19
N GLN A 118 25.83 27.49 -38.06
CA GLN A 118 27.26 27.77 -38.23
C GLN A 118 27.63 28.22 -39.64
N ALA A 119 26.95 27.70 -40.65
CA ALA A 119 27.14 28.12 -42.03
C ALA A 119 26.45 29.47 -42.35
N ASP A 120 25.77 30.10 -41.39
CA ASP A 120 25.01 31.35 -41.52
C ASP A 120 24.00 31.33 -42.68
N VAL A 121 23.38 30.16 -42.91
CA VAL A 121 22.43 29.95 -44.01
C VAL A 121 20.96 29.98 -43.56
N LEU A 122 20.70 30.04 -42.25
CA LEU A 122 19.37 30.12 -41.65
C LEU A 122 18.76 31.53 -41.79
N THR A 123 18.08 31.78 -42.91
CA THR A 123 17.46 33.08 -43.21
C THR A 123 15.97 32.91 -43.48
N VAL A 124 15.15 33.74 -42.82
CA VAL A 124 13.68 33.73 -42.90
C VAL A 124 13.22 33.84 -44.36
N GLY A 125 12.22 33.06 -44.73
CA GLY A 125 11.63 33.01 -46.07
C GLY A 125 12.40 32.18 -47.10
N LYS A 126 13.61 31.69 -46.78
CA LYS A 126 14.34 30.78 -47.70
C LYS A 126 13.62 29.44 -47.86
N LYS A 127 13.62 28.93 -49.10
CA LYS A 127 13.11 27.59 -49.44
C LYS A 127 14.19 26.54 -49.20
N VAL A 128 13.85 25.51 -48.43
CA VAL A 128 14.70 24.36 -48.10
C VAL A 128 14.09 23.10 -48.72
N LEU A 129 14.89 22.37 -49.51
CA LEU A 129 14.48 21.09 -50.09
C LEU A 129 15.11 19.94 -49.29
N ILE A 130 14.27 19.08 -48.71
CA ILE A 130 14.66 17.88 -47.96
C ILE A 130 14.50 16.68 -48.89
N ILE A 131 15.58 15.99 -49.22
CA ILE A 131 15.59 14.87 -50.16
C ILE A 131 15.95 13.60 -49.41
N GLY A 132 15.11 12.57 -49.50
CA GLY A 132 15.42 11.21 -49.01
C GLY A 132 15.28 10.98 -47.51
N ALA A 133 15.02 12.01 -46.70
CA ALA A 133 14.59 11.81 -45.32
C ALA A 133 13.16 11.24 -45.30
N THR A 134 12.87 10.36 -44.34
CA THR A 134 11.54 9.75 -44.17
C THR A 134 11.17 9.67 -42.69
N GLY A 135 9.86 9.53 -42.40
CA GLY A 135 9.36 9.28 -41.04
C GLY A 135 9.66 10.41 -40.05
N SER A 136 10.09 10.05 -38.83
CA SER A 136 10.27 10.99 -37.72
C SER A 136 11.32 12.07 -37.99
N LEU A 137 12.42 11.74 -38.70
CA LEU A 137 13.48 12.69 -39.02
C LEU A 137 13.00 13.79 -39.99
N GLU A 138 12.26 13.40 -41.03
CA GLU A 138 11.70 14.35 -42.00
C GLU A 138 10.74 15.33 -41.32
N ALA A 139 9.81 14.79 -40.51
CA ALA A 139 8.83 15.58 -39.78
C ALA A 139 9.50 16.55 -38.79
N ALA A 140 10.53 16.10 -38.06
CA ALA A 140 11.29 16.93 -37.13
C ALA A 140 12.03 18.08 -37.84
N LEU A 141 12.74 17.79 -38.94
CA LEU A 141 13.43 18.81 -39.73
C LEU A 141 12.47 19.83 -40.30
N GLN A 142 11.34 19.39 -40.86
CA GLN A 142 10.31 20.29 -41.36
C GLN A 142 9.77 21.22 -40.27
N ALA A 143 9.43 20.67 -39.11
CA ALA A 143 8.88 21.44 -37.99
C ALA A 143 9.87 22.51 -37.49
N LEU A 144 11.13 22.11 -37.27
CA LEU A 144 12.16 23.00 -36.74
C LEU A 144 12.56 24.11 -37.72
N LEU A 145 12.72 23.77 -39.01
CA LEU A 145 13.05 24.76 -40.05
C LEU A 145 11.90 25.74 -40.29
N LYS A 146 10.64 25.26 -40.29
CA LYS A 146 9.46 26.14 -40.34
C LYS A 146 9.42 27.10 -39.16
N LYS A 147 9.76 26.64 -37.96
CA LYS A 147 9.83 27.48 -36.74
C LYS A 147 10.90 28.57 -36.83
N LYS A 148 11.97 28.35 -37.60
CA LYS A 148 12.98 29.37 -37.97
C LYS A 148 12.54 30.28 -39.13
N GLY A 149 11.29 30.19 -39.56
CA GLY A 149 10.71 31.03 -40.62
C GLY A 149 11.03 30.56 -42.04
N MET A 150 11.49 29.34 -42.24
CA MET A 150 11.83 28.80 -43.57
C MET A 150 10.65 28.07 -44.23
N ILE A 151 10.68 27.98 -45.55
CA ILE A 151 9.68 27.23 -46.33
C ILE A 151 10.29 25.87 -46.69
N THR A 152 9.76 24.79 -46.13
CA THR A 152 10.31 23.44 -46.34
C THR A 152 9.51 22.67 -47.39
N ILE A 153 10.21 21.99 -48.29
CA ILE A 153 9.65 21.09 -49.30
C ILE A 153 10.37 19.76 -49.17
N SER A 154 9.65 18.63 -49.16
CA SER A 154 10.25 17.30 -49.15
C SER A 154 10.06 16.56 -50.47
N SER A 155 11.00 15.70 -50.82
CA SER A 155 10.87 14.81 -51.97
C SER A 155 11.63 13.50 -51.79
N GLN A 156 11.08 12.42 -52.34
CA GLN A 156 11.82 11.16 -52.46
C GLN A 156 12.80 11.25 -53.64
N TRP A 157 13.98 10.65 -53.49
CA TRP A 157 15.05 10.67 -54.49
C TRP A 157 14.59 10.24 -55.90
N LEU A 158 13.71 9.23 -55.99
CA LEU A 158 13.23 8.66 -57.25
C LEU A 158 12.08 9.44 -57.90
N SER A 159 11.71 10.61 -57.36
CA SER A 159 10.60 11.41 -57.90
C SER A 159 10.94 12.00 -59.28
N LYS A 160 10.04 11.82 -60.25
CA LYS A 160 10.18 12.39 -61.61
C LYS A 160 10.22 13.93 -61.60
N ASN A 161 9.68 14.57 -60.55
CA ASN A 161 9.59 16.02 -60.39
C ASN A 161 10.80 16.62 -59.64
N LEU A 162 11.78 15.80 -59.23
CA LEU A 162 12.93 16.28 -58.47
C LEU A 162 13.68 17.40 -59.21
N LYS A 163 13.81 17.30 -60.55
CA LYS A 163 14.50 18.26 -61.43
C LYS A 163 13.87 19.66 -61.42
N GLU A 164 12.56 19.79 -61.18
CA GLU A 164 11.87 21.10 -61.08
C GLU A 164 11.98 21.71 -59.68
N LEU A 165 12.14 20.87 -58.65
CA LEU A 165 12.23 21.25 -57.25
C LEU A 165 13.63 21.73 -56.82
N VAL A 166 14.70 21.46 -57.60
CA VAL A 166 16.10 21.86 -57.31
C VAL A 166 16.36 23.37 -57.41
N ARG A 167 15.32 24.21 -57.40
CA ARG A 167 15.45 25.69 -57.34
C ARG A 167 15.67 26.21 -55.91
N ALA A 168 15.73 25.33 -54.91
CA ALA A 168 16.01 25.69 -53.52
C ALA A 168 17.48 26.13 -53.34
N LYS A 169 17.70 27.17 -52.53
CA LYS A 169 19.04 27.66 -52.17
C LYS A 169 19.72 26.79 -51.09
N LEU A 170 18.94 25.96 -50.40
CA LEU A 170 19.44 25.01 -49.39
C LEU A 170 18.85 23.62 -49.66
N ILE A 171 19.71 22.61 -49.76
CA ILE A 171 19.32 21.22 -50.05
C ILE A 171 19.90 20.28 -48.97
N LEU A 172 19.03 19.47 -48.35
CA LEU A 172 19.41 18.40 -47.43
C LEU A 172 19.30 17.05 -48.14
N LYS A 173 20.36 16.23 -48.22
CA LYS A 173 20.34 14.96 -48.98
C LYS A 173 21.22 13.84 -48.36
N PRO A 174 21.05 12.55 -48.71
CA PRO A 174 21.98 11.48 -48.33
C PRO A 174 23.29 11.47 -49.17
N GLU A 175 24.27 10.64 -48.76
CA GLU A 175 25.60 10.52 -49.39
C GLU A 175 25.48 9.69 -50.68
N GLY A 176 26.37 9.91 -51.66
CA GLY A 176 26.35 9.17 -52.94
C GLY A 176 25.37 9.68 -54.00
N ILE A 177 24.53 10.66 -53.70
CA ILE A 177 23.73 11.37 -54.71
C ILE A 177 24.60 12.39 -55.46
N LEU A 178 24.79 12.18 -56.77
CA LEU A 178 25.60 13.02 -57.67
C LEU A 178 24.99 14.44 -57.83
N ALA A 179 25.86 15.46 -57.78
CA ALA A 179 25.51 16.88 -57.69
C ALA A 179 25.25 17.58 -59.03
N GLU A 180 25.17 16.84 -60.14
CA GLU A 180 25.18 17.40 -61.50
C GLU A 180 23.99 18.32 -61.85
N TRP A 181 22.89 18.25 -61.10
CA TRP A 181 21.68 19.06 -61.31
C TRP A 181 21.51 20.21 -60.31
N ILE A 182 22.47 20.41 -59.41
CA ILE A 182 22.39 21.44 -58.37
C ILE A 182 22.97 22.75 -58.89
N LYS A 183 22.17 23.83 -58.82
CA LYS A 183 22.56 25.14 -59.36
C LYS A 183 23.72 25.74 -58.56
N THR A 184 24.66 26.40 -59.24
CA THR A 184 25.80 27.11 -58.65
C THR A 184 25.31 28.16 -57.63
N GLY A 185 25.77 28.07 -56.37
CA GLY A 185 25.35 28.95 -55.28
C GLY A 185 24.31 28.38 -54.30
N SER A 186 23.88 27.12 -54.47
CA SER A 186 23.09 26.40 -53.46
C SER A 186 23.98 25.75 -52.39
N THR A 187 23.61 25.89 -51.12
CA THR A 187 24.25 25.19 -50.00
C THR A 187 23.70 23.77 -49.92
N ILE A 188 24.56 22.77 -49.90
CA ILE A 188 24.18 21.36 -49.79
C ILE A 188 24.68 20.85 -48.44
N VAL A 189 23.79 20.25 -47.66
CA VAL A 189 24.15 19.55 -46.42
C VAL A 189 23.78 18.08 -46.55
N THR A 190 24.78 17.19 -46.43
CA THR A 190 24.57 15.76 -46.52
C THR A 190 24.38 15.13 -45.14
N TYR A 191 23.26 14.43 -44.90
CA TYR A 191 22.95 13.89 -43.56
C TYR A 191 23.49 12.46 -43.32
N ASP A 192 23.83 11.67 -44.35
CA ASP A 192 24.50 10.35 -44.16
C ASP A 192 25.92 10.46 -43.59
N GLN A 193 26.50 11.67 -43.63
CA GLN A 193 27.79 11.98 -43.01
C GLN A 193 27.66 12.62 -41.62
N ILE A 194 26.51 12.63 -40.92
CA ILE A 194 26.49 13.26 -39.57
C ILE A 194 27.54 12.61 -38.63
N THR A 195 27.89 11.34 -38.84
CA THR A 195 28.98 10.64 -38.12
C THR A 195 30.40 10.94 -38.65
N LYS A 196 30.56 11.33 -39.92
CA LYS A 196 31.87 11.57 -40.59
C LYS A 196 32.23 13.05 -40.75
N LEU A 197 31.25 13.94 -40.93
CA LEU A 197 31.42 15.40 -41.08
C LEU A 197 31.89 16.05 -39.76
N LEU A 198 31.47 15.50 -38.62
CA LEU A 198 31.91 15.94 -37.29
C LEU A 198 33.38 15.58 -36.99
N GLN A 199 33.98 14.62 -37.71
CA GLN A 199 35.43 14.34 -37.65
C GLN A 199 36.27 15.30 -38.50
N TRP A 200 35.66 16.03 -39.47
CA TRP A 200 36.38 16.83 -40.46
C TRP A 200 36.48 18.33 -40.10
N LEU A 201 35.73 18.80 -39.10
CA LEU A 201 35.57 20.23 -38.79
C LEU A 201 36.20 20.71 -37.46
N GLU A 202 36.92 19.85 -36.72
CA GLU A 202 37.45 20.16 -35.36
C GLU A 202 36.39 20.75 -34.38
N LEU A 203 35.10 20.50 -34.64
CA LEU A 203 34.01 20.88 -33.77
C LEU A 203 33.85 19.80 -32.69
N ASN A 204 34.08 20.17 -31.44
CA ASN A 204 34.03 19.32 -30.24
C ASN A 204 32.65 18.71 -29.89
N MET A 205 31.72 18.51 -30.85
CA MET A 205 30.42 17.89 -30.59
C MET A 205 30.10 16.79 -31.59
N SER A 206 30.15 15.52 -31.17
CA SER A 206 29.66 14.37 -31.94
C SER A 206 28.14 14.22 -31.78
N ILE A 207 27.44 13.54 -32.71
CA ILE A 207 26.01 13.19 -32.53
C ILE A 207 25.77 12.41 -31.22
N SER A 208 26.77 11.63 -30.78
CA SER A 208 26.79 10.97 -29.49
C SER A 208 26.65 11.95 -28.32
N LEU A 209 27.25 13.14 -28.40
CA LEU A 209 27.08 14.19 -27.39
C LEU A 209 25.63 14.72 -27.36
N LEU A 210 24.94 14.81 -28.50
CA LEU A 210 23.53 15.22 -28.53
C LEU A 210 22.61 14.16 -27.89
N PHE A 211 22.91 12.87 -28.08
CA PHE A 211 22.26 11.79 -27.33
C PHE A 211 22.55 11.88 -25.82
N GLU A 212 23.78 12.21 -25.43
CA GLU A 212 24.16 12.43 -24.03
C GLU A 212 23.41 13.63 -23.43
N ILE A 213 23.29 14.73 -24.17
CA ILE A 213 22.52 15.91 -23.75
C ILE A 213 21.06 15.54 -23.51
N ASN A 214 20.40 14.83 -24.45
CA ASN A 214 19.02 14.39 -24.27
C ASN A 214 18.89 13.41 -23.08
N THR A 215 19.90 12.56 -22.84
CA THR A 215 19.91 11.63 -21.69
C THR A 215 20.09 12.35 -20.36
N VAL A 216 20.96 13.37 -20.30
CA VAL A 216 21.13 14.24 -19.13
C VAL A 216 19.85 15.03 -18.89
N GLU A 217 19.22 15.55 -19.95
CA GLU A 217 17.95 16.24 -19.86
C GLU A 217 16.84 15.31 -19.36
N SER A 218 16.75 14.07 -19.87
CA SER A 218 15.81 13.08 -19.35
C SER A 218 16.06 12.76 -17.89
N SER A 219 17.31 12.53 -17.50
CA SER A 219 17.68 12.28 -16.11
C SER A 219 17.34 13.49 -15.22
N SER A 220 17.60 14.70 -15.69
CA SER A 220 17.28 15.95 -14.99
C SER A 220 15.77 16.16 -14.85
N ARG A 221 14.99 15.93 -15.92
CA ARG A 221 13.52 15.95 -15.91
C ARG A 221 12.99 14.89 -14.96
N TRP A 222 13.55 13.68 -14.97
CA TRP A 222 13.19 12.60 -14.04
C TRP A 222 13.45 13.04 -12.60
N ILE A 223 14.66 13.48 -12.26
CA ILE A 223 15.00 13.99 -10.92
C ILE A 223 14.07 15.13 -10.51
N THR A 224 13.81 16.08 -11.40
CA THR A 224 12.93 17.24 -11.13
C THR A 224 11.46 16.82 -10.95
N ASN A 225 11.02 15.75 -11.61
CA ASN A 225 9.70 15.16 -11.41
C ASN A 225 9.64 14.31 -10.14
N GLN A 226 10.79 13.80 -9.66
CA GLN A 226 10.91 13.15 -8.35
C GLN A 226 11.08 14.17 -7.20
N GLN A 227 11.45 15.42 -7.49
CA GLN A 227 11.57 16.46 -6.48
C GLN A 227 10.22 16.78 -5.84
N ARG A 228 10.27 17.16 -4.56
CA ARG A 228 9.11 17.43 -3.73
C ARG A 228 8.26 18.53 -4.35
N LYS A 229 7.05 18.19 -4.75
CA LYS A 229 6.05 19.15 -5.23
C LYS A 229 4.75 18.91 -4.51
N ARG A 230 4.02 20.01 -4.30
CA ARG A 230 2.59 19.95 -4.04
C ARG A 230 1.96 19.18 -5.20
N TRP A 231 1.14 18.19 -4.88
CA TRP A 231 0.45 17.40 -5.89
C TRP A 231 -0.58 18.27 -6.60
N ASP A 232 -0.68 18.09 -7.92
CA ASP A 232 -1.73 18.69 -8.73
C ASP A 232 -2.94 17.74 -8.79
N VAL A 233 -3.52 17.47 -7.61
CA VAL A 233 -4.68 16.58 -7.49
C VAL A 233 -5.92 17.36 -7.91
N ARG A 234 -6.57 16.93 -9.00
CA ARG A 234 -7.86 17.49 -9.40
C ARG A 234 -8.95 17.07 -8.43
N ALA A 235 -9.38 17.93 -7.51
CA ALA A 235 -10.48 17.61 -6.61
C ALA A 235 -11.77 17.28 -7.39
N LEU A 236 -12.47 16.21 -7.00
CA LEU A 236 -13.80 15.90 -7.52
C LEU A 236 -14.82 16.81 -6.83
N LYS A 237 -15.68 17.47 -7.61
CA LYS A 237 -16.68 18.37 -7.06
C LYS A 237 -17.77 17.56 -6.35
N LEU A 238 -18.08 17.95 -5.12
CA LEU A 238 -19.26 17.47 -4.40
C LEU A 238 -20.42 18.44 -4.55
N GLN A 239 -21.63 17.88 -4.69
CA GLN A 239 -22.89 18.61 -4.62
C GLN A 239 -23.75 18.02 -3.50
N PRO A 240 -23.53 18.44 -2.24
CA PRO A 240 -24.29 17.91 -1.12
C PRO A 240 -25.79 18.23 -1.24
N LEU A 241 -26.63 17.23 -0.98
CA LEU A 241 -28.09 17.35 -0.98
C LEU A 241 -28.62 17.39 0.46
N SER A 242 -29.77 18.04 0.63
CA SER A 242 -30.52 18.07 1.88
C SER A 242 -32.01 17.77 1.60
N PRO A 243 -32.60 16.72 2.19
CA PRO A 243 -31.99 15.77 3.13
C PRO A 243 -30.85 14.95 2.49
N VAL A 244 -29.88 14.54 3.31
CA VAL A 244 -28.73 13.71 2.86
C VAL A 244 -29.25 12.33 2.41
N PRO A 245 -28.93 11.87 1.18
CA PRO A 245 -29.34 10.55 0.70
C PRO A 245 -28.68 9.40 1.47
N SER A 246 -29.03 8.16 1.16
CA SER A 246 -28.33 7.00 1.72
C SER A 246 -26.86 6.95 1.25
N ASP A 247 -26.01 6.32 2.04
CA ASP A 247 -24.56 6.26 1.76
C ASP A 247 -24.27 5.67 0.37
N ILE A 248 -25.00 4.62 -0.03
CA ILE A 248 -24.83 3.97 -1.33
C ILE A 248 -25.31 4.85 -2.49
N GLU A 249 -26.40 5.60 -2.32
CA GLU A 249 -26.85 6.56 -3.35
C GLU A 249 -25.81 7.66 -3.57
N ILE A 250 -25.19 8.16 -2.49
CA ILE A 250 -24.09 9.14 -2.58
C ILE A 250 -22.88 8.53 -3.29
N SER A 251 -22.47 7.30 -2.92
CA SER A 251 -21.34 6.62 -3.56
C SER A 251 -21.57 6.40 -5.05
N ARG A 252 -22.79 6.04 -5.48
CA ARG A 252 -23.13 5.79 -6.89
C ARG A 252 -23.28 7.06 -7.71
N ALA A 253 -23.73 8.15 -7.08
CA ALA A 253 -23.87 9.44 -7.74
C ALA A 253 -22.51 10.08 -8.10
N GLN A 254 -21.41 9.66 -7.45
CA GLN A 254 -20.08 10.18 -7.74
C GLN A 254 -19.32 9.29 -8.73
N THR A 255 -18.78 9.89 -9.78
CA THR A 255 -17.89 9.17 -10.72
C THR A 255 -16.44 9.26 -10.22
N PRO A 256 -15.81 8.14 -9.81
CA PRO A 256 -14.42 8.14 -9.36
C PRO A 256 -13.46 8.46 -10.52
N LYS A 257 -12.29 9.00 -10.19
CA LYS A 257 -11.18 9.06 -11.16
C LYS A 257 -10.76 7.64 -11.55
N ALA A 258 -10.30 7.46 -12.78
CA ALA A 258 -9.53 6.26 -13.10
C ALA A 258 -8.30 6.20 -12.17
N ILE A 259 -8.02 5.04 -11.61
CA ILE A 259 -7.01 4.89 -10.57
C ILE A 259 -5.61 5.29 -11.05
N GLU A 260 -5.31 5.08 -12.33
CA GLU A 260 -4.05 5.47 -12.97
C GLU A 260 -3.88 7.00 -13.03
N VAL A 261 -4.99 7.74 -13.18
CA VAL A 261 -4.97 9.21 -13.15
C VAL A 261 -4.63 9.68 -11.74
N LEU A 262 -5.29 9.13 -10.71
CA LEU A 262 -4.98 9.45 -9.33
C LEU A 262 -3.53 9.07 -8.98
N ALA A 263 -3.09 7.89 -9.38
CA ALA A 263 -1.73 7.41 -9.16
C ALA A 263 -0.70 8.40 -9.75
N LYS A 264 -0.94 8.89 -10.98
CA LYS A 264 -0.09 9.92 -11.59
C LYS A 264 -0.13 11.24 -10.83
N GLU A 265 -1.31 11.71 -10.42
CA GLU A 265 -1.48 12.97 -9.67
C GLU A 265 -0.70 12.97 -8.34
N ILE A 266 -0.58 11.81 -7.69
CA ILE A 266 0.12 11.65 -6.40
C ILE A 266 1.58 11.19 -6.54
N GLY A 267 2.11 11.12 -7.77
CA GLY A 267 3.52 10.82 -8.03
C GLY A 267 3.92 9.33 -7.99
N LEU A 268 2.96 8.41 -8.18
CA LEU A 268 3.25 7.01 -8.44
C LEU A 268 3.68 6.81 -9.89
N LEU A 269 4.68 5.95 -10.10
CA LEU A 269 5.11 5.55 -11.44
C LEU A 269 4.20 4.45 -11.99
N ALA A 270 4.05 4.37 -13.32
CA ALA A 270 3.24 3.33 -13.96
C ALA A 270 3.70 1.91 -13.56
N GLY A 271 5.02 1.70 -13.44
CA GLY A 271 5.59 0.42 -13.01
C GLY A 271 5.37 0.09 -11.52
N GLU A 272 4.84 1.01 -10.71
CA GLU A 272 4.59 0.83 -9.27
C GLU A 272 3.15 0.46 -8.94
N ILE A 273 2.26 0.45 -9.92
CA ILE A 273 0.84 0.10 -9.73
C ILE A 273 0.47 -1.17 -10.48
N GLU A 274 -0.46 -1.92 -9.92
CA GLU A 274 -1.10 -3.09 -10.54
C GLU A 274 -2.62 -2.88 -10.48
N SER A 275 -3.23 -2.50 -11.60
CA SER A 275 -4.66 -2.11 -11.65
C SER A 275 -5.58 -3.31 -11.45
N PHE A 276 -6.61 -3.15 -10.59
CA PHE A 276 -7.69 -4.11 -10.36
C PHE A 276 -9.01 -3.50 -10.81
N GLY A 277 -9.24 -3.53 -12.11
CA GLY A 277 -10.29 -2.74 -12.74
C GLY A 277 -9.94 -1.25 -12.78
N ARG A 278 -10.95 -0.40 -12.97
CA ARG A 278 -10.73 1.05 -13.21
C ARG A 278 -10.48 1.86 -11.93
N ASN A 279 -10.98 1.42 -10.79
CA ASN A 279 -11.17 2.26 -9.60
C ASN A 279 -10.18 1.99 -8.46
N LYS A 280 -9.37 0.92 -8.55
CA LYS A 280 -8.45 0.49 -7.50
C LYS A 280 -7.21 -0.20 -8.07
N ALA A 281 -6.10 -0.11 -7.35
CA ALA A 281 -4.83 -0.71 -7.77
C ALA A 281 -4.00 -1.14 -6.55
N LYS A 282 -3.23 -2.22 -6.67
CA LYS A 282 -2.18 -2.56 -5.71
C LYS A 282 -0.95 -1.68 -5.95
N VAL A 283 -0.31 -1.20 -4.89
CA VAL A 283 0.94 -0.42 -5.01
C VAL A 283 2.14 -1.23 -4.56
N LYS A 284 3.16 -1.34 -5.43
CA LYS A 284 4.35 -2.16 -5.21
C LYS A 284 5.27 -1.55 -4.16
N LEU A 285 5.95 -2.42 -3.40
CA LEU A 285 6.88 -2.01 -2.34
C LEU A 285 8.18 -1.37 -2.88
N SER A 286 8.47 -1.48 -4.19
CA SER A 286 9.59 -0.78 -4.85
C SER A 286 9.54 0.73 -4.66
N LEU A 287 8.36 1.28 -4.38
CA LEU A 287 8.17 2.67 -3.98
C LEU A 287 8.99 3.07 -2.75
N LEU A 288 9.06 2.19 -1.74
CA LEU A 288 9.82 2.49 -0.52
C LEU A 288 11.32 2.55 -0.79
N GLU A 289 11.82 1.73 -1.71
CA GLU A 289 13.23 1.78 -2.13
C GLU A 289 13.52 3.07 -2.91
N ARG A 290 12.60 3.49 -3.80
CA ARG A 290 12.74 4.74 -4.56
C ARG A 290 12.72 5.96 -3.64
N LEU A 291 11.81 5.99 -2.66
CA LEU A 291 11.59 7.12 -1.77
C LEU A 291 12.33 7.01 -0.43
N LYS A 292 13.31 6.09 -0.30
CA LYS A 292 13.98 5.80 0.96
C LYS A 292 14.59 7.03 1.64
N GLU A 293 15.22 7.90 0.86
CA GLU A 293 15.89 9.12 1.32
C GLU A 293 14.91 10.32 1.47
N HIS A 294 13.64 10.15 1.12
CA HIS A 294 12.64 11.20 1.32
C HIS A 294 12.22 11.22 2.79
N PRO A 295 12.09 12.40 3.44
CA PRO A 295 11.56 12.49 4.78
C PRO A 295 10.08 12.10 4.80
N ASP A 296 9.66 11.52 5.90
CA ASP A 296 8.26 11.20 6.16
C ASP A 296 7.46 12.49 6.39
N GLY A 297 6.20 12.47 5.98
CA GLY A 297 5.24 13.51 6.33
C GLY A 297 4.78 13.47 7.79
N LYS A 298 3.79 14.29 8.09
CA LYS A 298 3.12 14.31 9.40
C LYS A 298 2.14 13.16 9.52
N TYR A 299 2.13 12.50 10.67
CA TYR A 299 1.31 11.32 10.91
C TYR A 299 0.21 11.62 11.94
N VAL A 300 -1.06 11.42 11.57
CA VAL A 300 -2.22 11.74 12.39
C VAL A 300 -2.98 10.47 12.71
N LEU A 301 -3.22 10.24 14.00
CA LEU A 301 -4.00 9.10 14.47
C LEU A 301 -5.41 9.53 14.88
N VAL A 302 -6.43 8.97 14.23
CA VAL A 302 -7.83 9.15 14.63
C VAL A 302 -8.26 7.98 15.52
N ALA A 303 -8.69 8.30 16.73
CA ALA A 303 -9.30 7.37 17.68
C ALA A 303 -10.65 7.94 18.14
N GLY A 304 -11.35 7.23 19.04
CA GLY A 304 -12.64 7.68 19.56
C GLY A 304 -12.73 7.54 21.06
N ILE A 305 -13.82 8.05 21.62
CA ILE A 305 -14.25 7.69 22.97
C ILE A 305 -14.62 6.20 23.05
N THR A 306 -14.96 5.71 24.25
CA THR A 306 -15.42 4.32 24.39
C THR A 306 -16.68 4.11 23.52
N PRO A 307 -16.70 3.14 22.60
CA PRO A 307 -17.84 2.96 21.71
C PRO A 307 -19.19 2.74 22.41
N THR A 308 -20.22 3.29 21.80
CA THR A 308 -21.62 3.11 22.16
C THR A 308 -22.41 2.56 20.96
N PRO A 309 -23.57 1.90 21.17
CA PRO A 309 -24.45 1.49 20.07
C PRO A 309 -24.96 2.63 19.18
N LEU A 310 -24.81 3.88 19.61
CA LEU A 310 -25.21 5.08 18.88
C LEU A 310 -24.21 5.47 17.78
N GLY A 311 -22.97 4.96 17.87
CA GLY A 311 -21.90 5.22 16.92
C GLY A 311 -21.25 6.59 17.06
N GLU A 312 -19.93 6.63 16.88
CA GLU A 312 -19.14 7.86 16.98
C GLU A 312 -18.81 8.47 15.60
N GLY A 313 -18.80 7.65 14.53
CA GLY A 313 -18.43 8.09 13.18
C GLY A 313 -16.93 8.33 13.00
N LYS A 314 -16.08 7.54 13.67
CA LYS A 314 -14.61 7.67 13.62
C LYS A 314 -14.05 7.65 12.19
N SER A 315 -14.42 6.64 11.39
CA SER A 315 -13.95 6.55 10.01
C SER A 315 -14.50 7.66 9.12
N THR A 316 -15.69 8.17 9.44
CA THR A 316 -16.28 9.35 8.78
C THR A 316 -15.41 10.58 9.03
N VAL A 317 -14.93 10.78 10.27
CA VAL A 317 -13.98 11.86 10.60
C VAL A 317 -12.63 11.65 9.91
N THR A 318 -12.09 10.43 9.87
CA THR A 318 -10.84 10.11 9.15
C THR A 318 -10.92 10.55 7.69
N VAL A 319 -12.01 10.20 7.00
CA VAL A 319 -12.22 10.53 5.59
C VAL A 319 -12.54 12.02 5.40
N GLY A 320 -13.34 12.62 6.28
CA GLY A 320 -13.62 14.05 6.24
C GLY A 320 -12.36 14.90 6.45
N LEU A 321 -11.51 14.51 7.40
CA LEU A 321 -10.24 15.19 7.68
C LEU A 321 -9.29 15.11 6.49
N VAL A 322 -9.10 13.93 5.89
CA VAL A 322 -8.22 13.82 4.72
C VAL A 322 -8.78 14.61 3.52
N GLN A 323 -10.10 14.61 3.32
CA GLN A 323 -10.74 15.42 2.29
C GLN A 323 -10.52 16.91 2.51
N ALA A 324 -10.64 17.40 3.76
CA ALA A 324 -10.36 18.78 4.11
C ALA A 324 -8.90 19.18 3.81
N LEU A 325 -7.93 18.37 4.27
CA LEU A 325 -6.51 18.59 4.01
C LEU A 325 -6.20 18.61 2.51
N GLY A 326 -6.68 17.61 1.77
CA GLY A 326 -6.38 17.41 0.36
C GLY A 326 -7.17 18.33 -0.57
N ALA A 327 -8.50 18.24 -0.56
CA ALA A 327 -9.34 18.91 -1.53
C ALA A 327 -9.63 20.39 -1.22
N HIS A 328 -9.55 20.81 0.06
CA HIS A 328 -9.90 22.18 0.48
C HIS A 328 -8.69 23.02 0.86
N LEU A 329 -7.70 22.45 1.55
CA LEU A 329 -6.44 23.15 1.87
C LEU A 329 -5.34 22.91 0.81
N GLY A 330 -5.52 21.90 -0.05
CA GLY A 330 -4.56 21.54 -1.09
C GLY A 330 -3.22 21.06 -0.52
N ILE A 331 -3.21 20.47 0.67
CA ILE A 331 -2.04 19.86 1.29
C ILE A 331 -1.95 18.42 0.80
N ASN A 332 -0.75 17.92 0.48
CA ASN A 332 -0.57 16.51 0.11
C ASN A 332 -1.05 15.64 1.27
N SER A 333 -2.12 14.89 1.06
CA SER A 333 -2.76 14.14 2.13
C SER A 333 -3.18 12.75 1.70
N PHE A 334 -3.04 11.78 2.60
CA PHE A 334 -3.42 10.38 2.39
C PHE A 334 -4.23 9.87 3.58
N ALA A 335 -5.21 9.00 3.33
CA ALA A 335 -5.82 8.21 4.41
C ALA A 335 -5.39 6.75 4.36
N CYS A 336 -5.15 6.14 5.51
CA CYS A 336 -4.81 4.71 5.62
C CYS A 336 -5.83 4.00 6.51
N VAL A 337 -6.74 3.26 5.90
CA VAL A 337 -7.88 2.59 6.57
C VAL A 337 -7.79 1.07 6.45
N ARG A 338 -8.58 0.38 7.28
CA ARG A 338 -8.65 -1.09 7.31
C ARG A 338 -9.58 -1.62 6.23
N GLN A 339 -9.26 -2.79 5.70
CA GLN A 339 -10.19 -3.58 4.91
C GLN A 339 -11.25 -4.21 5.85
N PRO A 340 -12.56 -4.08 5.56
CA PRO A 340 -13.60 -4.77 6.31
C PRO A 340 -13.63 -6.26 5.97
N SER A 341 -14.09 -7.08 6.92
CA SER A 341 -14.44 -8.49 6.65
C SER A 341 -15.73 -8.56 5.85
N GLN A 342 -15.82 -9.53 4.94
CA GLN A 342 -17.02 -9.78 4.15
C GLN A 342 -18.12 -10.46 4.99
N GLY A 343 -17.78 -11.20 6.05
CA GLY A 343 -18.73 -11.95 6.87
C GLY A 343 -19.86 -11.08 7.44
N PRO A 344 -19.57 -9.94 8.10
CA PRO A 344 -20.58 -9.00 8.59
C PRO A 344 -21.49 -8.38 7.52
N THR A 345 -20.98 -8.20 6.30
CA THR A 345 -21.71 -7.62 5.15
C THR A 345 -22.98 -8.40 4.81
N PHE A 346 -22.96 -9.73 4.98
CA PHE A 346 -24.13 -10.61 4.76
C PHE A 346 -24.90 -10.96 6.05
N GLY A 347 -24.42 -10.49 7.21
CA GLY A 347 -25.04 -10.72 8.50
C GLY A 347 -25.98 -9.59 8.93
N VAL A 348 -25.41 -8.42 9.25
CA VAL A 348 -26.15 -7.31 9.86
C VAL A 348 -26.37 -6.18 8.86
N LYS A 349 -25.31 -5.75 8.16
CA LYS A 349 -25.28 -4.83 6.99
C LYS A 349 -23.81 -4.54 6.66
N GLY A 350 -23.51 -4.31 5.38
CA GLY A 350 -22.24 -3.67 4.99
C GLY A 350 -22.19 -2.24 5.50
N GLY A 351 -20.99 -1.70 5.75
CA GLY A 351 -20.80 -0.32 6.19
C GLY A 351 -20.03 0.51 5.17
N ALA A 352 -20.27 1.81 5.08
CA ALA A 352 -19.38 2.69 4.34
C ALA A 352 -18.01 2.73 5.03
N ALA A 353 -16.92 2.83 4.26
CA ALA A 353 -15.67 3.36 4.82
C ALA A 353 -15.83 4.87 4.99
N GLY A 354 -16.44 5.26 6.10
CA GLY A 354 -16.90 6.61 6.34
C GLY A 354 -18.42 6.68 6.44
N GLY A 355 -19.02 7.74 5.93
CA GLY A 355 -20.48 7.90 5.84
C GLY A 355 -20.87 9.27 5.28
N GLY A 356 -22.06 9.38 4.69
CA GLY A 356 -22.57 10.60 4.08
C GLY A 356 -21.66 11.09 2.95
N TYR A 357 -21.25 12.36 2.97
CA TYR A 357 -20.34 12.93 1.96
C TYR A 357 -18.85 12.75 2.27
N ALA A 358 -18.51 11.96 3.29
CA ALA A 358 -17.15 11.59 3.64
C ALA A 358 -16.98 10.06 3.58
N GLN A 359 -16.78 9.54 2.38
CA GLN A 359 -16.67 8.10 2.10
C GLN A 359 -15.49 7.76 1.18
N VAL A 360 -14.98 6.54 1.31
CA VAL A 360 -14.13 5.87 0.31
C VAL A 360 -15.02 5.22 -0.76
N ILE A 361 -14.71 5.44 -2.03
CA ILE A 361 -15.50 4.95 -3.17
C ILE A 361 -14.66 4.15 -4.17
N PRO A 362 -15.27 3.18 -4.89
CA PRO A 362 -16.66 2.72 -4.77
C PRO A 362 -16.90 1.82 -3.54
N MET A 363 -18.03 2.01 -2.87
CA MET A 363 -18.34 1.36 -1.59
C MET A 363 -18.63 -0.15 -1.70
N GLU A 364 -19.17 -0.61 -2.83
CA GLU A 364 -19.42 -2.05 -3.09
C GLU A 364 -18.10 -2.81 -3.21
N GLU A 365 -17.17 -2.29 -4.01
CA GLU A 365 -15.84 -2.88 -4.18
C GLU A 365 -15.06 -2.92 -2.86
N PHE A 366 -15.27 -1.92 -2.00
CA PHE A 366 -14.64 -1.82 -0.67
C PHE A 366 -15.11 -2.92 0.31
N ASN A 367 -16.39 -3.31 0.26
CA ASN A 367 -17.02 -4.20 1.25
C ASN A 367 -17.06 -5.69 0.87
N LEU A 368 -16.77 -6.01 -0.39
CA LEU A 368 -16.78 -7.39 -0.90
C LEU A 368 -15.35 -7.93 -0.98
N HIS A 369 -14.91 -8.30 -2.17
CA HIS A 369 -13.63 -9.00 -2.35
C HIS A 369 -12.41 -8.07 -2.39
N LEU A 370 -12.62 -6.77 -2.64
CA LEU A 370 -11.58 -5.77 -2.87
C LEU A 370 -10.53 -6.28 -3.88
N THR A 371 -9.36 -6.69 -3.38
CA THR A 371 -8.22 -7.21 -4.17
C THR A 371 -7.84 -8.65 -3.80
N GLY A 372 -8.66 -9.34 -3.00
CA GLY A 372 -8.46 -10.74 -2.63
C GLY A 372 -7.53 -10.99 -1.43
N ASP A 373 -7.14 -9.96 -0.68
CA ASP A 373 -6.18 -10.09 0.43
C ASP A 373 -6.64 -11.05 1.52
N ILE A 374 -7.92 -10.97 1.91
CA ILE A 374 -8.53 -11.88 2.89
C ILE A 374 -8.62 -13.32 2.37
N HIS A 375 -8.78 -13.50 1.05
CA HIS A 375 -8.75 -14.82 0.42
C HIS A 375 -7.35 -15.43 0.50
N ALA A 376 -6.31 -14.64 0.22
CA ALA A 376 -4.92 -15.06 0.38
C ALA A 376 -4.60 -15.47 1.83
N ILE A 377 -5.07 -14.69 2.81
CA ILE A 377 -4.96 -15.02 4.24
C ILE A 377 -5.67 -16.34 4.56
N THR A 378 -6.88 -16.52 4.06
CA THR A 378 -7.67 -17.74 4.27
C THR A 378 -6.94 -18.97 3.72
N ALA A 379 -6.43 -18.87 2.49
CA ALA A 379 -5.65 -19.94 1.86
C ALA A 379 -4.37 -20.26 2.63
N ALA A 380 -3.59 -19.24 3.02
CA ALA A 380 -2.34 -19.41 3.76
C ALA A 380 -2.59 -20.03 5.15
N ASN A 381 -3.59 -19.51 5.88
CA ASN A 381 -3.93 -20.00 7.22
C ASN A 381 -4.35 -21.48 7.17
N ASN A 382 -5.21 -21.84 6.20
CA ASN A 382 -5.72 -23.19 6.06
C ASN A 382 -4.69 -24.17 5.50
N LEU A 383 -3.72 -23.69 4.69
CA LEU A 383 -2.55 -24.49 4.30
C LEU A 383 -1.70 -24.85 5.52
N LEU A 384 -1.44 -23.90 6.42
CA LEU A 384 -0.72 -24.17 7.67
C LEU A 384 -1.49 -25.17 8.55
N ALA A 385 -2.81 -25.02 8.67
CA ALA A 385 -3.64 -25.99 9.39
C ALA A 385 -3.59 -27.40 8.78
N ALA A 386 -3.64 -27.51 7.45
CA ALA A 386 -3.49 -28.78 6.75
C ALA A 386 -2.10 -29.40 6.94
N ALA A 387 -1.04 -28.59 6.94
CA ALA A 387 0.32 -29.04 7.17
C ALA A 387 0.52 -29.64 8.57
N ILE A 388 -0.11 -29.06 9.60
CA ILE A 388 -0.10 -29.62 10.96
C ILE A 388 -0.68 -31.03 10.99
N ASP A 389 -1.91 -31.18 10.46
CA ASP A 389 -2.64 -32.45 10.51
C ASP A 389 -1.94 -33.53 9.67
N ALA A 390 -1.47 -33.18 8.47
CA ALA A 390 -0.69 -34.07 7.62
C ALA A 390 0.63 -34.50 8.28
N ARG A 391 1.31 -33.58 8.99
CA ARG A 391 2.55 -33.90 9.69
C ARG A 391 2.33 -34.90 10.81
N ILE A 392 1.28 -34.71 11.62
CA ILE A 392 0.93 -35.63 12.72
C ILE A 392 0.63 -37.02 12.17
N LEU A 393 -0.20 -37.12 11.13
CA LEU A 393 -0.56 -38.39 10.49
C LEU A 393 0.68 -39.13 9.96
N HIS A 394 1.52 -38.44 9.18
CA HIS A 394 2.68 -39.08 8.56
C HIS A 394 3.73 -39.47 9.58
N GLU A 395 3.95 -38.66 10.62
CA GLU A 395 4.81 -39.09 11.73
C GLU A 395 4.27 -40.35 12.39
N ALA A 396 3.00 -40.39 12.79
CA ALA A 396 2.46 -41.55 13.51
C ALA A 396 2.46 -42.87 12.70
N THR A 397 2.45 -42.81 11.37
CA THR A 397 2.25 -43.98 10.50
C THR A 397 3.51 -44.51 9.81
N GLN A 398 4.64 -43.80 9.91
CA GLN A 398 5.83 -44.12 9.13
C GLN A 398 7.08 -44.27 10.02
N SER A 399 8.02 -45.11 9.62
CA SER A 399 9.34 -45.20 10.25
C SER A 399 10.22 -43.99 9.91
N ASP A 400 11.21 -43.68 10.74
CA ASP A 400 12.11 -42.53 10.53
C ASP A 400 12.81 -42.58 9.17
N LYS A 401 13.26 -43.77 8.75
CA LYS A 401 13.88 -43.99 7.43
C LYS A 401 12.91 -43.68 6.29
N ALA A 402 11.65 -44.10 6.42
CA ALA A 402 10.64 -43.88 5.40
C ALA A 402 10.26 -42.39 5.30
N LEU A 403 10.09 -41.71 6.44
CA LEU A 403 9.86 -40.26 6.49
C LEU A 403 11.02 -39.48 5.88
N TYR A 404 12.25 -39.82 6.26
CA TYR A 404 13.44 -39.15 5.77
C TYR A 404 13.55 -39.23 4.24
N ASN A 405 13.31 -40.42 3.68
CA ASN A 405 13.33 -40.62 2.23
C ASN A 405 12.23 -39.84 1.49
N ARG A 406 11.08 -39.56 2.13
CA ARG A 406 9.99 -38.75 1.55
C ARG A 406 10.21 -37.25 1.71
N LEU A 407 10.75 -36.83 2.85
CA LEU A 407 11.07 -35.43 3.12
C LEU A 407 12.28 -34.96 2.32
N VAL A 408 13.26 -35.85 2.10
CA VAL A 408 14.48 -35.56 1.33
C VAL A 408 14.59 -36.56 0.17
N PRO A 409 13.71 -36.42 -0.84
CA PRO A 409 13.67 -37.35 -1.96
C PRO A 409 14.92 -37.23 -2.82
N THR A 410 15.23 -38.31 -3.55
CA THR A 410 16.23 -38.29 -4.60
C THR A 410 15.55 -37.85 -5.91
N ILE A 411 15.94 -36.70 -6.45
CA ILE A 411 15.41 -36.15 -7.70
C ILE A 411 16.53 -36.20 -8.74
N ASN A 412 16.29 -36.88 -9.87
CA ASN A 412 17.29 -37.08 -10.93
C ASN A 412 18.63 -37.65 -10.40
N GLY A 413 18.55 -38.60 -9.46
CA GLY A 413 19.73 -39.23 -8.84
C GLY A 413 20.42 -38.41 -7.75
N VAL A 414 19.98 -37.17 -7.51
CA VAL A 414 20.58 -36.26 -6.53
C VAL A 414 19.66 -36.08 -5.33
N ARG A 415 20.20 -36.29 -4.12
CA ARG A 415 19.50 -36.03 -2.86
C ARG A 415 20.11 -34.79 -2.21
N GLN A 416 19.30 -33.76 -2.00
CA GLN A 416 19.74 -32.49 -1.42
C GLN A 416 18.71 -31.96 -0.44
N PHE A 417 19.17 -31.26 0.59
CA PHE A 417 18.28 -30.51 1.47
C PHE A 417 17.82 -29.21 0.78
N SER A 418 16.55 -28.87 0.97
CA SER A 418 16.05 -27.54 0.62
C SER A 418 16.55 -26.49 1.61
N PRO A 419 16.51 -25.19 1.26
CA PRO A 419 16.93 -24.12 2.17
C PRO A 419 16.25 -24.15 3.55
N ILE A 420 14.95 -24.47 3.59
CA ILE A 420 14.18 -24.56 4.85
C ILE A 420 14.58 -25.77 5.70
N GLN A 421 15.00 -26.88 5.06
CA GLN A 421 15.51 -28.06 5.76
C GLN A 421 16.90 -27.80 6.35
N LEU A 422 17.77 -27.09 5.62
CA LEU A 422 19.06 -26.64 6.15
C LEU A 422 18.87 -25.70 7.35
N ALA A 423 17.89 -24.79 7.28
CA ALA A 423 17.55 -23.91 8.40
C ALA A 423 17.10 -24.71 9.64
N ARG A 424 16.31 -25.79 9.46
CA ARG A 424 15.94 -26.71 10.54
C ARG A 424 17.14 -27.43 11.14
N LEU A 425 18.05 -27.98 10.32
CA LEU A 425 19.27 -28.64 10.81
C LEU A 425 20.11 -27.71 11.67
N LYS A 426 20.27 -26.45 11.24
CA LYS A 426 20.95 -25.40 12.02
C LYS A 426 20.29 -25.18 13.38
N ARG A 427 18.95 -25.13 13.47
CA ARG A 427 18.22 -25.03 14.75
C ARG A 427 18.42 -26.26 15.64
N LEU A 428 18.53 -27.44 15.03
CA LEU A 428 18.86 -28.70 15.71
C LEU A 428 20.35 -28.82 16.05
N ARG A 429 21.18 -27.82 15.75
CA ARG A 429 22.64 -27.81 15.96
C ARG A 429 23.36 -28.92 15.20
N VAL A 430 22.86 -29.26 14.01
CA VAL A 430 23.49 -30.20 13.08
C VAL A 430 24.10 -29.40 11.93
N ASP A 431 25.44 -29.36 11.87
CA ASP A 431 26.20 -28.64 10.84
C ASP A 431 26.60 -29.59 9.70
N LYS A 432 25.60 -30.12 9.00
CA LYS A 432 25.76 -31.04 7.86
C LYS A 432 24.86 -30.61 6.72
N SER A 433 25.41 -30.53 5.51
CA SER A 433 24.66 -30.19 4.29
C SER A 433 24.43 -31.37 3.36
N ASP A 434 25.14 -32.49 3.57
CA ASP A 434 24.97 -33.72 2.80
C ASP A 434 23.96 -34.66 3.49
N PRO A 435 22.79 -34.94 2.85
CA PRO A 435 21.79 -35.87 3.37
C PRO A 435 22.30 -37.27 3.73
N SER A 436 23.37 -37.74 3.09
CA SER A 436 23.91 -39.09 3.35
C SER A 436 24.71 -39.20 4.65
N THR A 437 25.08 -38.06 5.25
CA THR A 437 26.00 -38.00 6.40
C THR A 437 25.30 -37.92 7.76
N LEU A 438 23.97 -37.87 7.78
CA LEU A 438 23.21 -37.84 9.03
C LEU A 438 23.21 -39.22 9.69
N THR A 439 23.51 -39.25 10.98
CA THR A 439 23.36 -40.42 11.83
C THR A 439 21.89 -40.76 12.03
N PRO A 440 21.54 -42.00 12.41
CA PRO A 440 20.15 -42.38 12.69
C PRO A 440 19.46 -41.47 13.73
N GLY A 441 20.19 -41.02 14.75
CA GLY A 441 19.66 -40.10 15.77
C GLY A 441 19.40 -38.69 15.22
N GLU A 442 20.31 -38.15 14.39
CA GLU A 442 20.11 -36.87 13.70
C GLU A 442 18.93 -36.94 12.72
N VAL A 443 18.79 -38.06 11.99
CA VAL A 443 17.62 -38.32 11.13
C VAL A 443 16.34 -38.29 11.95
N SER A 444 16.30 -39.01 13.07
CA SER A 444 15.12 -39.05 13.94
C SER A 444 14.72 -37.65 14.42
N ASN A 445 15.66 -36.88 14.98
CA ASN A 445 15.40 -35.51 15.43
C ASN A 445 15.00 -34.56 14.29
N PHE A 446 15.52 -34.77 13.09
CA PHE A 446 15.17 -33.98 11.91
C PHE A 446 13.73 -34.26 11.45
N VAL A 447 13.34 -35.53 11.32
CA VAL A 447 12.03 -35.91 10.76
C VAL A 447 10.89 -35.87 11.77
N ARG A 448 11.18 -35.91 13.07
CA ARG A 448 10.16 -35.87 14.14
C ARG A 448 10.01 -34.47 14.74
N LEU A 449 8.83 -33.88 14.59
CA LEU A 449 8.43 -32.72 15.39
C LEU A 449 7.83 -33.15 16.72
N ASP A 450 7.20 -34.34 16.75
CA ASP A 450 6.55 -34.91 17.94
C ASP A 450 5.54 -33.94 18.56
N ILE A 451 4.70 -33.35 17.71
CA ILE A 451 3.64 -32.42 18.10
C ILE A 451 2.72 -33.10 19.13
N ASP A 452 2.45 -32.42 20.24
CA ASP A 452 1.39 -32.80 21.18
C ASP A 452 0.06 -32.21 20.68
N PRO A 453 -0.90 -33.05 20.22
CA PRO A 453 -2.16 -32.57 19.67
C PRO A 453 -3.00 -31.74 20.66
N SER A 454 -2.84 -31.95 21.97
CA SER A 454 -3.57 -31.20 23.01
C SER A 454 -3.11 -29.75 23.13
N THR A 455 -1.94 -29.42 22.58
CA THR A 455 -1.34 -28.09 22.65
C THR A 455 -1.49 -27.28 21.35
N ILE A 456 -2.18 -27.82 20.34
CA ILE A 456 -2.41 -27.13 19.07
C ILE A 456 -3.23 -25.88 19.32
N THR A 457 -2.63 -24.72 19.03
CA THR A 457 -3.27 -23.41 19.12
C THR A 457 -3.81 -22.94 17.77
N TRP A 458 -3.23 -23.45 16.67
CA TRP A 458 -3.59 -23.02 15.32
C TRP A 458 -4.93 -23.60 14.85
N GLN A 459 -5.78 -22.73 14.31
CA GLN A 459 -7.13 -23.05 13.87
C GLN A 459 -7.34 -22.73 12.39
N ARG A 460 -8.43 -23.24 11.82
CA ARG A 460 -8.82 -22.91 10.44
C ARG A 460 -9.58 -21.58 10.41
N VAL A 461 -9.72 -21.00 9.22
CA VAL A 461 -10.49 -19.77 9.06
C VAL A 461 -11.37 -19.77 7.81
N VAL A 462 -12.43 -18.97 7.86
CA VAL A 462 -13.31 -18.63 6.74
C VAL A 462 -13.86 -17.22 6.95
N ASP A 463 -14.04 -16.42 5.89
CA ASP A 463 -14.57 -15.05 6.03
C ASP A 463 -16.10 -14.99 5.96
N THR A 464 -16.77 -15.88 6.70
CA THR A 464 -18.23 -15.99 6.78
C THR A 464 -18.65 -16.13 8.23
N ASN A 465 -19.76 -15.51 8.62
CA ASN A 465 -20.30 -15.62 9.98
C ASN A 465 -20.98 -16.98 10.22
N ASP A 466 -20.21 -18.02 10.57
CA ASP A 466 -20.73 -19.38 10.76
C ASP A 466 -20.48 -19.92 12.17
N ARG A 467 -21.48 -19.77 13.04
CA ARG A 467 -21.40 -20.20 14.44
C ARG A 467 -21.25 -21.71 14.63
N PHE A 468 -21.64 -22.54 13.66
CA PHE A 468 -21.56 -24.00 13.79
C PHE A 468 -20.14 -24.53 13.59
N LEU A 469 -19.24 -23.72 13.02
CA LEU A 469 -17.83 -24.05 12.87
C LEU A 469 -16.96 -23.66 14.09
N ARG A 470 -17.55 -23.05 15.12
CA ARG A 470 -16.84 -22.69 16.38
C ARG A 470 -16.23 -23.90 17.09
N LYS A 471 -16.77 -25.10 16.85
CA LYS A 471 -16.30 -26.34 17.46
C LYS A 471 -16.69 -27.52 16.58
N ILE A 472 -15.71 -28.21 16.04
CA ILE A 472 -15.90 -29.32 15.10
C ILE A 472 -14.95 -30.47 15.42
N THR A 473 -15.22 -31.63 14.83
CA THR A 473 -14.35 -32.80 14.86
C THR A 473 -13.87 -33.09 13.44
N ILE A 474 -12.56 -33.20 13.22
CA ILE A 474 -11.96 -33.47 11.90
C ILE A 474 -11.35 -34.87 11.83
N GLY A 475 -11.01 -35.34 10.62
CA GLY A 475 -10.35 -36.64 10.42
C GLY A 475 -11.28 -37.85 10.53
N GLN A 476 -12.58 -37.67 10.31
CA GLN A 476 -13.58 -38.73 10.47
C GLN A 476 -13.64 -39.75 9.30
N SER A 477 -12.97 -39.47 8.18
CA SER A 477 -12.90 -40.40 7.05
C SER A 477 -12.19 -41.69 7.45
N SER A 478 -12.52 -42.79 6.78
CA SER A 478 -11.89 -44.11 7.02
C SER A 478 -10.40 -44.12 6.71
N THR A 479 -9.92 -43.23 5.84
CA THR A 479 -8.51 -43.06 5.49
C THR A 479 -7.67 -42.43 6.60
N GLU A 480 -8.28 -41.61 7.46
CA GLU A 480 -7.64 -40.94 8.61
C GLU A 480 -8.03 -41.61 9.94
N LYS A 481 -8.53 -42.85 9.89
CA LYS A 481 -9.03 -43.59 11.06
C LYS A 481 -8.01 -43.60 12.20
N GLY A 482 -8.46 -43.15 13.39
CA GLY A 482 -7.62 -43.05 14.59
C GLY A 482 -6.91 -41.70 14.76
N PHE A 483 -6.97 -40.80 13.77
CA PHE A 483 -6.38 -39.46 13.80
C PHE A 483 -7.47 -38.38 13.84
N ILE A 484 -8.40 -38.55 14.78
CA ILE A 484 -9.49 -37.60 15.01
C ILE A 484 -9.07 -36.59 16.07
N ARG A 485 -9.39 -35.31 15.86
CA ARG A 485 -9.25 -34.28 16.90
C ARG A 485 -10.33 -33.22 16.81
N GLU A 486 -10.50 -32.54 17.93
CA GLU A 486 -11.29 -31.31 18.02
C GLU A 486 -10.53 -30.16 17.31
N ALA A 487 -11.28 -29.32 16.60
CA ALA A 487 -10.79 -28.14 15.92
C ALA A 487 -11.88 -27.06 15.91
N GLN A 488 -11.54 -25.86 15.45
CA GLN A 488 -12.50 -24.77 15.23
C GLN A 488 -12.13 -23.98 13.96
N PHE A 489 -13.09 -23.17 13.52
CA PHE A 489 -12.86 -22.07 12.58
C PHE A 489 -13.04 -20.72 13.27
N ASP A 490 -12.16 -19.80 12.95
CA ASP A 490 -12.29 -18.37 13.25
C ASP A 490 -12.63 -17.58 11.98
N ILE A 491 -13.16 -16.36 12.13
CA ILE A 491 -13.33 -15.48 10.96
C ILE A 491 -11.96 -15.10 10.39
N ALA A 492 -11.79 -15.00 9.07
CA ALA A 492 -10.47 -14.83 8.44
C ALA A 492 -9.66 -13.64 8.99
N VAL A 493 -10.32 -12.53 9.31
CA VAL A 493 -9.68 -11.33 9.90
C VAL A 493 -9.21 -11.52 11.36
N ALA A 494 -9.58 -12.62 12.02
CA ALA A 494 -9.07 -13.04 13.32
C ALA A 494 -7.75 -13.85 13.23
N SER A 495 -7.34 -14.26 12.03
CA SER A 495 -6.08 -15.00 11.82
C SER A 495 -4.86 -14.20 12.28
N GLU A 496 -3.88 -14.89 12.86
CA GLU A 496 -2.57 -14.29 13.13
C GLU A 496 -1.87 -13.82 11.84
N ILE A 497 -2.12 -14.45 10.69
CA ILE A 497 -1.57 -14.00 9.40
C ILE A 497 -2.10 -12.61 9.04
N MET A 498 -3.34 -12.27 9.40
CA MET A 498 -3.87 -10.91 9.24
C MET A 498 -3.11 -9.91 10.12
N ALA A 499 -2.78 -10.28 11.37
CA ALA A 499 -1.97 -9.44 12.24
C ALA A 499 -0.52 -9.30 11.74
N ILE A 500 0.06 -10.35 11.16
CA ILE A 500 1.39 -10.31 10.52
C ILE A 500 1.36 -9.36 9.32
N LEU A 501 0.36 -9.47 8.44
CA LEU A 501 0.19 -8.57 7.30
C LEU A 501 0.09 -7.11 7.76
N ALA A 502 -0.60 -6.86 8.88
CA ALA A 502 -0.75 -5.52 9.42
C ALA A 502 0.53 -4.95 10.06
N LEU A 503 1.44 -5.78 10.55
CA LEU A 503 2.64 -5.35 11.29
C LEU A 503 3.96 -5.46 10.52
N THR A 504 3.96 -6.16 9.40
CA THR A 504 5.19 -6.35 8.60
C THR A 504 5.70 -5.05 8.01
N ASP A 505 7.02 -4.91 7.89
CA ASP A 505 7.67 -3.76 7.22
C ASP A 505 8.21 -4.06 5.81
N GLY A 506 8.05 -5.29 5.34
CA GLY A 506 8.52 -5.72 4.02
C GLY A 506 8.37 -7.23 3.82
N LEU A 507 8.81 -7.72 2.65
CA LEU A 507 8.67 -9.14 2.31
C LEU A 507 9.56 -10.05 3.18
N ALA A 508 10.77 -9.60 3.49
CA ALA A 508 11.70 -10.34 4.34
C ALA A 508 11.19 -10.45 5.79
N ASP A 509 10.65 -9.37 6.36
CA ASP A 509 10.03 -9.38 7.68
C ASP A 509 8.76 -10.24 7.70
N MET A 510 7.91 -10.14 6.67
CA MET A 510 6.71 -10.98 6.58
C MET A 510 7.08 -12.46 6.57
N ASN A 511 8.07 -12.86 5.78
CA ASN A 511 8.52 -14.25 5.72
C ASN A 511 9.06 -14.73 7.08
N LYS A 512 9.86 -13.89 7.76
CA LYS A 512 10.37 -14.18 9.11
C LYS A 512 9.23 -14.36 10.13
N ARG A 513 8.24 -13.47 10.11
CA ARG A 513 7.06 -13.51 10.98
C ARG A 513 6.20 -14.75 10.73
N LEU A 514 5.95 -15.07 9.45
CA LEU A 514 5.25 -16.29 9.05
C LEU A 514 5.98 -17.55 9.54
N GLY A 515 7.30 -17.60 9.39
CA GLY A 515 8.12 -18.71 9.90
C GLY A 515 8.09 -18.85 11.43
N ASN A 516 8.00 -17.73 12.15
CA ASN A 516 7.96 -17.69 13.62
C ASN A 516 6.59 -18.02 14.23
N ILE A 517 5.54 -18.22 13.43
CA ILE A 517 4.23 -18.65 13.95
C ILE A 517 4.40 -19.95 14.74
N VAL A 518 4.00 -19.95 16.01
CA VAL A 518 3.98 -21.14 16.87
C VAL A 518 2.59 -21.77 16.78
N VAL A 519 2.53 -23.02 16.32
CA VAL A 519 1.26 -23.71 16.05
C VAL A 519 0.86 -24.71 17.14
N ALA A 520 1.84 -25.21 17.88
CA ALA A 520 1.69 -26.19 18.96
C ALA A 520 2.99 -26.25 19.77
N ASN A 521 2.98 -27.04 20.84
CA ASN A 521 4.20 -27.54 21.48
C ASN A 521 4.44 -29.00 21.09
N ASN A 522 5.70 -29.44 21.13
CA ASN A 522 6.00 -30.86 21.11
C ASN A 522 5.77 -31.49 22.48
N ARG A 523 5.84 -32.82 22.58
CA ARG A 523 5.68 -33.55 23.87
C ARG A 523 6.71 -33.20 24.94
N LYS A 524 7.79 -32.49 24.57
CA LYS A 524 8.82 -31.96 25.49
C LYS A 524 8.52 -30.52 25.95
N GLY A 525 7.40 -29.94 25.52
CA GLY A 525 6.98 -28.57 25.85
C GLY A 525 7.72 -27.47 25.07
N GLN A 526 8.44 -27.82 24.00
CA GLN A 526 9.12 -26.84 23.13
C GLN A 526 8.16 -26.39 22.01
N PRO A 527 8.22 -25.11 21.61
CA PRO A 527 7.36 -24.59 20.55
C PRO A 527 7.70 -25.23 19.20
N VAL A 528 6.66 -25.59 18.44
CA VAL A 528 6.75 -26.04 17.05
C VAL A 528 6.26 -24.93 16.15
N THR A 529 7.10 -24.53 15.18
CA THR A 529 6.83 -23.38 14.32
C THR A 529 6.37 -23.75 12.90
N ALA A 530 5.81 -22.80 12.16
CA ALA A 530 5.54 -22.96 10.73
C ALA A 530 6.83 -23.24 9.92
N GLU A 531 7.97 -22.69 10.36
CA GLU A 531 9.28 -22.99 9.80
C GLU A 531 9.70 -24.46 10.03
N ASP A 532 9.34 -25.06 11.17
CA ASP A 532 9.62 -26.48 11.46
C ASP A 532 8.76 -27.43 10.63
N LEU A 533 7.54 -27.00 10.28
CA LEU A 533 6.67 -27.70 9.34
C LEU A 533 7.14 -27.60 7.88
N GLY A 534 8.05 -26.67 7.58
CA GLY A 534 8.58 -26.48 6.23
C GLY A 534 7.65 -25.70 5.30
N VAL A 535 6.71 -24.90 5.83
CA VAL A 535 5.63 -24.27 5.04
C VAL A 535 5.75 -22.75 4.89
N SER A 536 6.61 -22.08 5.65
CA SER A 536 6.74 -20.61 5.66
C SER A 536 6.91 -19.99 4.27
N GLY A 537 7.77 -20.57 3.42
CA GLY A 537 7.95 -20.14 2.03
C GLY A 537 6.66 -20.24 1.19
N ALA A 538 5.86 -21.29 1.37
CA ALA A 538 4.58 -21.44 0.69
C ALA A 538 3.55 -20.41 1.19
N LEU A 539 3.54 -20.11 2.50
CA LEU A 539 2.72 -19.04 3.06
C LEU A 539 3.11 -17.68 2.46
N ALA A 540 4.41 -17.39 2.34
CA ALA A 540 4.89 -16.15 1.74
C ALA A 540 4.51 -16.04 0.25
N VAL A 541 4.51 -17.13 -0.50
CA VAL A 541 4.05 -17.17 -1.90
C VAL A 541 2.55 -16.82 -1.99
N LEU A 542 1.71 -17.41 -1.14
CA LEU A 542 0.27 -17.10 -1.12
C LEU A 542 0.00 -15.64 -0.74
N MET A 543 0.85 -15.05 0.11
CA MET A 543 0.73 -13.67 0.59
C MET A 543 1.45 -12.63 -0.29
N LYS A 544 2.11 -13.06 -1.39
CA LYS A 544 3.00 -12.22 -2.21
C LYS A 544 2.36 -10.94 -2.72
N ASP A 545 1.10 -11.01 -3.16
CA ASP A 545 0.38 -9.83 -3.67
C ASP A 545 -0.46 -9.15 -2.58
N ALA A 546 -0.92 -9.93 -1.59
CA ALA A 546 -1.66 -9.43 -0.44
C ALA A 546 -0.83 -8.50 0.46
N ILE A 547 0.51 -8.52 0.38
CA ILE A 547 1.40 -7.60 1.13
C ILE A 547 1.34 -6.14 0.63
N LYS A 548 0.89 -5.92 -0.61
CA LYS A 548 0.89 -4.61 -1.27
C LYS A 548 -0.38 -3.85 -0.87
N PRO A 549 -0.34 -2.59 -0.41
CA PRO A 549 -1.54 -1.80 -0.12
C PRO A 549 -2.42 -1.55 -1.34
N THR A 550 -3.74 -1.47 -1.15
CA THR A 550 -4.71 -1.15 -2.21
C THR A 550 -5.03 0.34 -2.24
N LEU A 551 -4.69 1.03 -3.32
CA LEU A 551 -5.05 2.42 -3.60
C LEU A 551 -6.50 2.52 -4.05
N MET A 552 -7.24 3.42 -3.41
CA MET A 552 -8.59 3.88 -3.74
C MET A 552 -8.67 5.40 -3.55
N GLN A 553 -9.88 5.97 -3.55
CA GLN A 553 -10.08 7.40 -3.37
C GLN A 553 -11.34 7.73 -2.57
N THR A 554 -11.36 8.94 -2.03
CA THR A 554 -12.56 9.52 -1.39
C THR A 554 -13.53 10.10 -2.42
N LEU A 555 -14.73 10.51 -1.97
CA LEU A 555 -15.71 11.23 -2.80
C LEU A 555 -15.17 12.53 -3.43
N GLU A 556 -14.13 13.16 -2.87
CA GLU A 556 -13.48 14.36 -3.43
C GLU A 556 -12.17 14.03 -4.18
N GLY A 557 -11.89 12.74 -4.41
CA GLY A 557 -10.73 12.29 -5.17
C GLY A 557 -9.40 12.39 -4.43
N THR A 558 -9.44 12.39 -3.09
CA THR A 558 -8.26 12.32 -2.21
C THR A 558 -7.81 10.85 -2.08
N PRO A 559 -6.50 10.53 -2.11
CA PRO A 559 -6.03 9.14 -2.13
C PRO A 559 -6.21 8.43 -0.78
N VAL A 560 -6.53 7.13 -0.87
CA VAL A 560 -6.76 6.27 0.30
C VAL A 560 -6.05 4.93 0.09
N PHE A 561 -5.32 4.47 1.09
CA PHE A 561 -4.89 3.08 1.17
C PHE A 561 -5.85 2.29 2.04
N VAL A 562 -6.32 1.17 1.50
CA VAL A 562 -7.10 0.16 2.19
C VAL A 562 -6.23 -1.08 2.30
N HIS A 563 -5.82 -1.43 3.52
CA HIS A 563 -4.91 -2.57 3.69
C HIS A 563 -4.88 -3.15 5.09
N ALA A 564 -4.99 -4.47 5.16
CA ALA A 564 -5.18 -5.26 6.37
C ALA A 564 -6.41 -4.84 7.20
N GLY A 565 -6.86 -5.72 8.09
CA GLY A 565 -8.03 -5.47 8.92
C GLY A 565 -8.10 -6.38 10.14
N PRO A 566 -7.05 -6.47 10.98
CA PRO A 566 -7.08 -7.34 12.14
C PRO A 566 -8.15 -6.88 13.14
N PHE A 567 -8.68 -7.84 13.91
CA PHE A 567 -9.54 -7.53 15.04
C PHE A 567 -8.85 -6.57 16.02
N ALA A 568 -9.62 -5.64 16.59
CA ALA A 568 -9.12 -4.72 17.61
C ALA A 568 -9.23 -5.30 19.04
N ASN A 569 -9.83 -6.48 19.21
CA ASN A 569 -9.90 -7.20 20.49
C ASN A 569 -8.66 -8.10 20.67
N ILE A 570 -8.59 -9.18 19.91
CA ILE A 570 -7.53 -10.20 20.00
C ILE A 570 -6.26 -9.83 19.22
N ALA A 571 -6.30 -8.73 18.48
CA ALA A 571 -5.15 -8.13 17.81
C ALA A 571 -5.21 -6.60 17.96
N HIS A 572 -4.34 -5.88 17.25
CA HIS A 572 -4.11 -4.46 17.48
C HIS A 572 -5.12 -3.52 16.79
N GLY A 573 -5.92 -4.00 15.83
CA GLY A 573 -7.03 -3.21 15.28
C GLY A 573 -6.67 -2.03 14.38
N ASN A 574 -5.52 -2.07 13.69
CA ASN A 574 -5.03 -0.98 12.84
C ASN A 574 -4.79 -1.48 11.41
N SER A 575 -4.81 -0.56 10.43
CA SER A 575 -4.35 -0.84 9.06
C SER A 575 -2.83 -1.12 9.03
N SER A 576 -2.33 -1.59 7.90
CA SER A 576 -0.94 -2.07 7.80
C SER A 576 0.13 -0.98 7.97
N VAL A 577 1.25 -1.35 8.60
CA VAL A 577 2.48 -0.54 8.68
C VAL A 577 3.00 -0.13 7.29
N LEU A 578 2.95 -1.03 6.31
CA LEU A 578 3.40 -0.74 4.94
C LEU A 578 2.60 0.38 4.28
N ALA A 579 1.27 0.38 4.42
CA ALA A 579 0.43 1.46 3.91
C ALA A 579 0.82 2.82 4.49
N ASP A 580 1.03 2.90 5.82
CA ASP A 580 1.45 4.15 6.46
C ASP A 580 2.83 4.61 6.00
N LYS A 581 3.83 3.71 5.96
CA LYS A 581 5.19 4.03 5.50
C LYS A 581 5.18 4.56 4.07
N MET A 582 4.44 3.89 3.18
CA MET A 582 4.34 4.29 1.78
C MET A 582 3.64 5.64 1.64
N ALA A 583 2.52 5.84 2.34
CA ALA A 583 1.80 7.11 2.33
C ALA A 583 2.66 8.27 2.88
N LEU A 584 3.40 8.04 3.98
CA LEU A 584 4.25 9.06 4.61
C LEU A 584 5.37 9.51 3.69
N LYS A 585 5.99 8.58 2.95
CA LYS A 585 6.98 8.89 1.91
C LYS A 585 6.38 9.66 0.74
N LEU A 586 5.18 9.27 0.31
CA LEU A 586 4.48 9.89 -0.82
C LEU A 586 4.09 11.34 -0.54
N VAL A 587 3.45 11.60 0.61
CA VAL A 587 2.98 12.96 0.94
C VAL A 587 4.15 13.92 1.19
N GLY A 588 5.28 13.39 1.68
CA GLY A 588 6.49 14.14 2.02
C GLY A 588 6.34 14.99 3.29
N GLU A 589 7.44 15.61 3.73
CA GLU A 589 7.57 16.33 5.01
C GLU A 589 6.46 17.35 5.35
N GLN A 590 5.92 18.02 4.33
CA GLN A 590 4.86 19.04 4.47
C GLN A 590 3.45 18.47 4.31
N GLY A 591 3.34 17.18 4.02
CA GLY A 591 2.07 16.48 3.83
C GLY A 591 1.64 15.69 5.06
N PHE A 592 0.43 15.15 5.00
CA PHE A 592 -0.23 14.50 6.13
C PHE A 592 -0.75 13.10 5.77
N VAL A 593 -0.51 12.14 6.65
CA VAL A 593 -1.16 10.83 6.60
C VAL A 593 -2.12 10.71 7.77
N VAL A 594 -3.39 10.47 7.47
CA VAL A 594 -4.45 10.26 8.46
C VAL A 594 -4.74 8.76 8.53
N THR A 595 -4.51 8.15 9.69
CA THR A 595 -4.88 6.75 9.96
C THR A 595 -5.85 6.68 11.11
N GLU A 596 -6.35 5.48 11.40
CA GLU A 596 -7.26 5.24 12.51
C GLU A 596 -6.93 3.95 13.28
N ALA A 597 -7.40 3.90 14.52
CA ALA A 597 -7.38 2.71 15.35
C ALA A 597 -8.79 2.24 15.73
N GLY A 598 -9.02 0.94 15.68
CA GLY A 598 -10.32 0.33 15.99
C GLY A 598 -10.77 0.54 17.44
N PHE A 599 -12.09 0.63 17.66
CA PHE A 599 -12.70 0.95 18.98
C PHE A 599 -12.29 2.33 19.53
N GLY A 600 -12.23 2.47 20.85
CA GLY A 600 -11.86 3.70 21.56
C GLY A 600 -10.37 3.78 21.83
N ALA A 601 -9.96 4.92 22.40
CA ALA A 601 -8.57 5.18 22.74
C ALA A 601 -7.99 4.20 23.78
N ASP A 602 -8.82 3.63 24.64
CA ASP A 602 -8.45 2.60 25.61
C ASP A 602 -8.06 1.25 24.98
N ILE A 603 -8.43 0.98 23.73
CA ILE A 603 -8.12 -0.28 23.06
C ILE A 603 -7.29 -0.04 21.80
N GLY A 604 -7.86 0.59 20.78
CA GLY A 604 -7.18 0.73 19.48
C GLY A 604 -5.94 1.59 19.58
N MET A 605 -6.08 2.77 20.17
CA MET A 605 -4.98 3.73 20.28
C MET A 605 -3.87 3.21 21.21
N GLU A 606 -4.23 2.63 22.36
CA GLU A 606 -3.27 1.97 23.27
C GLU A 606 -2.42 0.94 22.51
N LYS A 607 -3.06 0.08 21.71
CA LYS A 607 -2.37 -0.94 20.89
C LYS A 607 -1.63 -0.34 19.70
N PHE A 608 -2.12 0.75 19.14
CA PHE A 608 -1.42 1.49 18.11
C PHE A 608 -0.04 1.94 18.64
N PHE A 609 0.01 2.54 19.82
CA PHE A 609 1.28 2.95 20.43
C PHE A 609 2.13 1.77 20.91
N ASN A 610 1.58 0.86 21.72
CA ASN A 610 2.38 -0.19 22.36
C ASN A 610 2.72 -1.37 21.45
N ILE A 611 2.09 -1.50 20.27
CA ILE A 611 2.36 -2.58 19.30
C ILE A 611 2.77 -2.01 17.95
N LYS A 612 1.89 -1.24 17.28
CA LYS A 612 2.13 -0.80 15.90
C LYS A 612 3.32 0.17 15.79
N CYS A 613 3.39 1.20 16.64
CA CYS A 613 4.52 2.14 16.67
C CYS A 613 5.85 1.46 17.02
N ARG A 614 5.84 0.45 17.90
CA ARG A 614 7.04 -0.34 18.21
C ARG A 614 7.50 -1.16 17.01
N ALA A 615 6.56 -1.78 16.31
CA ALA A 615 6.85 -2.61 15.14
C ALA A 615 7.31 -1.76 13.94
N SER A 616 6.70 -0.60 13.73
CA SER A 616 6.95 0.24 12.55
C SER A 616 8.12 1.21 12.73
N GLY A 617 8.37 1.67 13.95
CA GLY A 617 9.22 2.83 14.24
C GLY A 617 8.56 4.19 13.92
N LEU A 618 7.29 4.19 13.50
CA LEU A 618 6.53 5.41 13.19
C LEU A 618 5.78 5.92 14.41
N TYR A 619 5.74 7.24 14.55
CA TYR A 619 5.07 7.91 15.66
C TYR A 619 4.14 9.01 15.16
N PRO A 620 2.90 9.11 15.67
CA PRO A 620 1.99 10.17 15.29
C PRO A 620 2.48 11.52 15.83
N ASN A 621 2.22 12.59 15.09
CA ASN A 621 2.40 13.97 15.53
C ASN A 621 1.18 14.45 16.32
N VAL A 622 -0.02 13.98 15.97
CA VAL A 622 -1.29 14.43 16.56
C VAL A 622 -2.25 13.25 16.72
N VAL A 623 -3.02 13.27 17.81
CA VAL A 623 -4.18 12.39 18.01
C VAL A 623 -5.46 13.19 17.86
N VAL A 624 -6.39 12.70 17.04
CA VAL A 624 -7.77 13.20 16.95
C VAL A 624 -8.68 12.23 17.70
N LEU A 625 -9.39 12.70 18.73
CA LEU A 625 -10.37 11.92 19.49
C LEU A 625 -11.79 12.29 19.05
N VAL A 626 -12.50 11.32 18.48
CA VAL A 626 -13.87 11.49 18.01
C VAL A 626 -14.87 11.24 19.13
N ALA A 627 -15.83 12.13 19.27
CA ALA A 627 -16.97 12.02 20.18
C ALA A 627 -18.26 12.49 19.51
N THR A 628 -19.41 12.06 20.02
CA THR A 628 -20.74 12.55 19.62
C THR A 628 -21.54 12.89 20.86
N ILE A 629 -22.45 13.86 20.75
CA ILE A 629 -23.29 14.29 21.87
C ILE A 629 -24.13 13.12 22.41
N ARG A 630 -24.70 12.32 21.51
CA ARG A 630 -25.51 11.14 21.88
C ARG A 630 -24.70 10.07 22.61
N ALA A 631 -23.47 9.77 22.17
CA ALA A 631 -22.61 8.81 22.86
C ALA A 631 -22.21 9.32 24.25
N LEU A 632 -21.91 10.62 24.39
CA LEU A 632 -21.64 11.24 25.67
C LEU A 632 -22.86 11.17 26.61
N LYS A 633 -24.06 11.48 26.12
CA LYS A 633 -25.30 11.31 26.91
C LYS A 633 -25.47 9.89 27.45
N MET A 634 -25.15 8.87 26.64
CA MET A 634 -25.18 7.48 27.10
C MET A 634 -24.13 7.24 28.19
N HIS A 635 -22.94 7.81 28.06
CA HIS A 635 -21.93 7.75 29.11
C HIS A 635 -22.32 8.49 30.39
N GLY A 636 -23.16 9.53 30.29
CA GLY A 636 -23.72 10.27 31.42
C GLY A 636 -24.90 9.60 32.12
N GLY A 637 -25.28 8.37 31.71
CA GLY A 637 -26.39 7.63 32.31
C GLY A 637 -27.69 7.67 31.51
N GLY A 638 -27.63 8.05 30.23
CA GLY A 638 -28.76 7.91 29.31
C GLY A 638 -29.27 6.45 29.20
N PRO A 639 -30.54 6.24 28.81
CA PRO A 639 -31.17 4.92 28.80
C PRO A 639 -30.53 3.99 27.76
N ASN A 640 -30.60 2.66 28.00
CA ASN A 640 -30.04 1.68 27.08
C ASN A 640 -30.71 1.72 25.70
N VAL A 641 -29.89 1.68 24.64
CA VAL A 641 -30.35 1.68 23.25
C VAL A 641 -30.38 0.25 22.72
N THR A 642 -31.50 -0.13 22.09
CA THR A 642 -31.66 -1.41 21.40
C THR A 642 -31.81 -1.15 19.92
N ALA A 643 -31.02 -1.84 19.08
CA ALA A 643 -31.12 -1.71 17.63
C ALA A 643 -32.55 -1.97 17.13
N GLY A 644 -33.03 -1.12 16.21
CA GLY A 644 -34.37 -1.21 15.64
C GLY A 644 -35.49 -0.56 16.47
N LYS A 645 -35.21 -0.10 17.71
CA LYS A 645 -36.16 0.71 18.48
C LYS A 645 -35.90 2.21 18.27
N PRO A 646 -36.94 3.06 18.25
CA PRO A 646 -36.76 4.51 18.25
C PRO A 646 -35.88 4.99 19.41
N LEU A 647 -35.06 6.00 19.16
CA LEU A 647 -34.29 6.64 20.21
C LEU A 647 -35.23 7.36 21.19
N THR A 648 -34.88 7.30 22.48
CA THR A 648 -35.63 8.02 23.52
C THR A 648 -35.32 9.52 23.46
N LYS A 649 -36.17 10.33 24.11
CA LYS A 649 -36.09 11.79 24.07
C LYS A 649 -34.76 12.33 24.59
N GLU A 650 -34.15 11.66 25.56
CA GLU A 650 -32.85 12.03 26.12
C GLU A 650 -31.76 12.11 25.05
N TYR A 651 -31.87 11.35 23.96
CA TYR A 651 -30.92 11.36 22.85
C TYR A 651 -31.31 12.27 21.68
N THR A 652 -32.55 12.74 21.63
CA THR A 652 -33.08 13.57 20.52
C THR A 652 -33.35 15.01 20.91
N GLU A 653 -33.47 15.28 22.21
CA GLU A 653 -33.66 16.60 22.80
C GLU A 653 -32.41 17.02 23.59
N GLU A 654 -32.27 18.32 23.86
CA GLU A 654 -31.15 18.87 24.61
C GLU A 654 -31.10 18.30 26.05
N ASN A 655 -29.92 17.88 26.49
CA ASN A 655 -29.69 17.47 27.87
C ASN A 655 -28.23 17.74 28.30
N LEU A 656 -27.97 18.99 28.68
CA LEU A 656 -26.64 19.44 29.11
C LEU A 656 -26.08 18.64 30.30
N LYS A 657 -26.95 18.16 31.21
CA LYS A 657 -26.52 17.37 32.37
C LYS A 657 -25.94 16.02 31.95
N LEU A 658 -26.65 15.26 31.13
CA LEU A 658 -26.16 13.98 30.63
C LEU A 658 -24.88 14.15 29.79
N VAL A 659 -24.79 15.23 29.01
CA VAL A 659 -23.57 15.55 28.26
C VAL A 659 -22.40 15.83 29.21
N ALA A 660 -22.58 16.69 30.22
CA ALA A 660 -21.56 17.01 31.21
C ALA A 660 -21.09 15.76 31.97
N ASP A 661 -22.01 14.95 32.49
CA ASP A 661 -21.71 13.73 33.23
C ASP A 661 -20.97 12.71 32.33
N GLY A 662 -21.38 12.63 31.05
CA GLY A 662 -20.78 11.78 30.03
C GLY A 662 -19.38 12.19 29.60
N CYS A 663 -19.07 13.48 29.67
CA CYS A 663 -17.74 13.99 29.36
C CYS A 663 -16.66 13.40 30.27
N SER A 664 -17.00 12.83 31.42
CA SER A 664 -16.05 12.03 32.22
C SER A 664 -15.33 10.96 31.39
N ASN A 665 -16.04 10.28 30.46
CA ASN A 665 -15.42 9.32 29.55
C ASN A 665 -14.45 10.02 28.58
N LEU A 666 -14.87 11.12 27.94
CA LEU A 666 -14.01 11.90 27.05
C LEU A 666 -12.74 12.38 27.75
N GLN A 667 -12.86 12.89 28.98
CA GLN A 667 -11.74 13.31 29.82
C GLN A 667 -10.75 12.17 30.04
N LYS A 668 -11.23 10.98 30.39
CA LYS A 668 -10.37 9.81 30.56
C LYS A 668 -9.66 9.42 29.26
N GLN A 669 -10.31 9.56 28.11
CA GLN A 669 -9.73 9.24 26.80
C GLN A 669 -8.65 10.26 26.39
N ILE A 670 -8.85 11.55 26.70
CA ILE A 670 -7.82 12.59 26.57
C ILE A 670 -6.62 12.27 27.47
N GLN A 671 -6.86 11.89 28.73
CA GLN A 671 -5.79 11.48 29.65
C GLN A 671 -5.00 10.28 29.13
N ILE A 672 -5.66 9.28 28.52
CA ILE A 672 -4.98 8.12 27.93
C ILE A 672 -4.07 8.55 26.78
N ALA A 673 -4.49 9.46 25.91
CA ALA A 673 -3.64 9.98 24.84
C ALA A 673 -2.41 10.74 25.40
N HIS A 674 -2.59 11.50 26.48
CA HIS A 674 -1.50 12.19 27.18
C HIS A 674 -0.48 11.25 27.83
N LEU A 675 -0.85 10.02 28.20
CA LEU A 675 0.11 9.01 28.65
C LEU A 675 1.20 8.71 27.60
N PHE A 676 0.90 8.98 26.33
CA PHE A 676 1.83 8.79 25.21
C PHE A 676 2.53 10.08 24.76
N GLY A 677 2.27 11.22 25.42
CA GLY A 677 2.91 12.51 25.15
C GLY A 677 2.42 13.23 23.88
N MET A 678 1.20 12.93 23.44
CA MET A 678 0.65 13.40 22.16
C MET A 678 -0.27 14.63 22.33
N PRO A 679 -0.20 15.64 21.45
CA PRO A 679 -1.23 16.67 21.38
C PRO A 679 -2.54 16.06 20.90
N VAL A 680 -3.64 16.45 21.55
CA VAL A 680 -4.97 15.87 21.35
C VAL A 680 -5.92 16.93 20.82
N ILE A 681 -6.60 16.64 19.71
CA ILE A 681 -7.73 17.46 19.23
C ILE A 681 -9.01 16.63 19.36
N VAL A 682 -10.05 17.21 19.95
CA VAL A 682 -11.36 16.55 20.01
C VAL A 682 -12.20 16.95 18.80
N ALA A 683 -12.65 15.96 18.02
CA ALA A 683 -13.57 16.15 16.91
C ALA A 683 -14.98 15.74 17.34
N ILE A 684 -15.88 16.71 17.47
CA ILE A 684 -17.29 16.44 17.76
C ILE A 684 -18.01 16.20 16.44
N ASN A 685 -18.35 14.94 16.16
CA ASN A 685 -19.13 14.59 14.98
C ASN A 685 -20.60 14.94 15.21
N VAL A 686 -21.10 15.93 14.48
CA VAL A 686 -22.39 16.59 14.73
C VAL A 686 -23.54 15.80 14.10
N PHE A 687 -24.59 15.54 14.88
CA PHE A 687 -25.85 14.98 14.43
C PHE A 687 -26.96 16.04 14.37
N LYS A 688 -27.99 15.78 13.55
CA LYS A 688 -29.14 16.69 13.35
C LYS A 688 -29.84 17.16 14.65
N SER A 689 -29.81 16.34 15.70
CA SER A 689 -30.47 16.66 16.98
C SER A 689 -29.58 17.42 17.96
N ASP A 690 -28.29 17.59 17.63
CA ASP A 690 -27.33 18.16 18.55
C ASP A 690 -27.52 19.68 18.56
N THR A 691 -27.58 20.26 19.75
CA THR A 691 -27.74 21.71 19.94
C THR A 691 -26.38 22.41 20.03
N GLU A 692 -26.34 23.69 19.69
CA GLU A 692 -25.12 24.50 19.84
C GLU A 692 -24.64 24.51 21.31
N ALA A 693 -25.56 24.61 22.27
CA ALA A 693 -25.23 24.61 23.70
C ALA A 693 -24.53 23.31 24.15
N GLU A 694 -24.98 22.15 23.66
CA GLU A 694 -24.34 20.86 23.97
C GLU A 694 -22.95 20.75 23.33
N ILE A 695 -22.82 21.20 22.07
CA ILE A 695 -21.55 21.19 21.35
C ILE A 695 -20.53 22.09 22.07
N ASP A 696 -20.93 23.31 22.42
CA ASP A 696 -20.09 24.28 23.12
C ASP A 696 -19.66 23.76 24.50
N LEU A 697 -20.56 23.11 25.23
CA LEU A 697 -20.24 22.48 26.50
C LEU A 697 -19.16 21.40 26.35
N VAL A 698 -19.26 20.53 25.35
CA VAL A 698 -18.24 19.50 25.09
C VAL A 698 -16.90 20.15 24.70
N CYS A 699 -16.92 21.15 23.82
CA CYS A 699 -15.72 21.89 23.42
C CYS A 699 -15.01 22.50 24.63
N GLN A 700 -15.77 23.15 25.53
CA GLN A 700 -15.24 23.75 26.75
C GLN A 700 -14.65 22.66 27.65
N ILE A 701 -15.38 21.59 27.95
CA ILE A 701 -14.88 20.52 28.83
C ILE A 701 -13.62 19.87 28.26
N ALA A 702 -13.59 19.59 26.96
CA ALA A 702 -12.44 19.00 26.28
C ALA A 702 -11.17 19.86 26.47
N LYS A 703 -11.27 21.17 26.21
CA LYS A 703 -10.15 22.11 26.36
C LYS A 703 -9.68 22.23 27.82
N HIS A 704 -10.61 22.35 28.77
CA HIS A 704 -10.28 22.35 30.20
C HIS A 704 -9.61 21.04 30.66
N SER A 705 -9.85 19.94 29.94
CA SER A 705 -9.29 18.62 30.25
C SER A 705 -7.95 18.36 29.56
N GLY A 706 -7.36 19.39 28.93
CA GLY A 706 -6.05 19.34 28.30
C GLY A 706 -6.05 18.97 26.82
N ALA A 707 -7.19 18.99 26.13
CA ALA A 707 -7.17 18.95 24.67
C ALA A 707 -6.55 20.24 24.11
N TYR A 708 -5.69 20.10 23.09
CA TYR A 708 -5.10 21.22 22.36
C TYR A 708 -6.16 22.07 21.67
N ASP A 709 -7.16 21.41 21.06
CA ASP A 709 -8.34 22.07 20.50
C ASP A 709 -9.55 21.12 20.54
N ALA A 710 -10.74 21.68 20.31
CA ALA A 710 -11.98 20.93 20.18
C ALA A 710 -12.87 21.59 19.12
N VAL A 711 -13.30 20.81 18.13
CA VAL A 711 -13.91 21.33 16.89
C VAL A 711 -15.14 20.51 16.51
N SER A 712 -16.24 21.19 16.18
CA SER A 712 -17.43 20.56 15.63
C SER A 712 -17.25 20.22 14.14
N CYS A 713 -17.76 19.07 13.72
CA CYS A 713 -17.47 18.48 12.43
C CYS A 713 -18.78 18.06 11.73
N ASN A 714 -19.03 18.61 10.54
CA ASN A 714 -20.25 18.42 9.75
C ASN A 714 -20.01 17.66 8.43
N HIS A 715 -18.89 16.94 8.33
CA HIS A 715 -18.42 16.26 7.11
C HIS A 715 -19.36 15.17 6.59
N TRP A 716 -20.16 14.54 7.46
CA TRP A 716 -21.22 13.61 7.01
C TRP A 716 -22.21 14.31 6.06
N ALA A 717 -22.59 15.56 6.33
CA ALA A 717 -23.50 16.31 5.48
C ALA A 717 -22.79 17.19 4.43
N ALA A 718 -21.54 17.61 4.67
CA ALA A 718 -20.87 18.64 3.87
C ALA A 718 -19.55 18.20 3.19
N GLY A 719 -19.14 16.94 3.31
CA GLY A 719 -17.86 16.44 2.80
C GLY A 719 -16.66 17.11 3.49
N GLY A 720 -15.53 17.25 2.78
CA GLY A 720 -14.31 17.84 3.35
C GLY A 720 -14.50 19.27 3.87
N ARG A 721 -15.45 20.03 3.29
CA ARG A 721 -15.78 21.38 3.77
C ARG A 721 -16.21 21.38 5.25
N GLY A 722 -16.89 20.32 5.69
CA GLY A 722 -17.39 20.18 7.06
C GLY A 722 -16.31 19.91 8.12
N THR A 723 -15.04 19.80 7.72
CA THR A 723 -13.88 19.47 8.59
C THR A 723 -12.67 20.37 8.34
N VAL A 724 -12.82 21.49 7.62
CA VAL A 724 -11.71 22.43 7.36
C VAL A 724 -11.11 22.97 8.67
N GLN A 725 -11.94 23.38 9.64
CA GLN A 725 -11.46 23.86 10.93
C GLN A 725 -10.70 22.77 11.71
N LEU A 726 -11.12 21.51 11.59
CA LEU A 726 -10.41 20.38 12.18
C LEU A 726 -9.04 20.19 11.50
N ALA A 727 -8.98 20.29 10.17
CA ALA A 727 -7.75 20.20 9.41
C ALA A 727 -6.74 21.30 9.78
N GLU A 728 -7.20 22.54 9.90
CA GLU A 728 -6.37 23.67 10.36
C GLU A 728 -5.87 23.46 11.81
N ALA A 729 -6.73 22.95 12.70
CA ALA A 729 -6.32 22.62 14.07
C ALA A 729 -5.25 21.52 14.09
N VAL A 730 -5.42 20.48 13.28
CA VAL A 730 -4.45 19.38 13.12
C VAL A 730 -3.12 19.89 12.57
N GLU A 731 -3.16 20.77 11.56
CA GLU A 731 -1.95 21.38 11.00
C GLU A 731 -1.17 22.17 12.06
N ARG A 732 -1.87 23.00 12.85
CA ARG A 732 -1.26 23.73 13.97
C ARG A 732 -0.64 22.78 15.00
N ALA A 733 -1.40 21.79 15.47
CA ALA A 733 -0.93 20.84 16.49
C ALA A 733 0.23 19.97 16.00
N ALA A 734 0.30 19.62 14.71
CA ALA A 734 1.36 18.78 14.15
C ALA A 734 2.72 19.48 14.04
N ASN A 735 2.74 20.80 14.22
CA ASN A 735 3.95 21.61 14.27
C ASN A 735 4.49 21.79 15.70
N GLU A 736 3.73 21.40 16.71
CA GLU A 736 4.20 21.34 18.09
C GLU A 736 5.20 20.18 18.29
N LYS A 737 6.12 20.37 19.23
CA LYS A 737 7.04 19.29 19.62
C LYS A 737 6.31 18.29 20.50
N SER A 738 6.12 17.07 20.02
CA SER A 738 5.65 15.94 20.82
C SER A 738 6.80 14.96 21.08
N THR A 739 6.82 14.35 22.27
CA THR A 739 7.79 13.31 22.62
C THR A 739 7.01 12.07 23.03
N LEU A 740 7.20 10.99 22.27
CA LEU A 740 6.55 9.72 22.59
C LEU A 740 7.05 9.16 23.92
N SER A 741 6.11 8.75 24.76
CA SER A 741 6.39 7.83 25.86
C SER A 741 5.58 6.55 25.67
N PHE A 742 6.23 5.39 25.65
CA PHE A 742 5.49 4.14 25.75
C PHE A 742 4.96 3.92 27.17
N LEU A 743 3.88 3.15 27.30
CA LEU A 743 3.21 2.96 28.59
C LEU A 743 4.03 2.12 29.58
N TYR A 744 4.85 1.21 29.06
CA TYR A 744 5.68 0.25 29.80
C TYR A 744 6.96 -0.10 29.03
N ASP A 745 7.98 -0.61 29.71
CA ASP A 745 9.14 -1.25 29.08
C ASP A 745 8.79 -2.71 28.71
N LEU A 746 9.30 -3.19 27.57
CA LEU A 746 9.10 -4.57 27.14
C LEU A 746 9.71 -5.59 28.11
N LYS A 747 10.78 -5.23 28.81
CA LYS A 747 11.47 -6.04 29.83
C LYS A 747 10.70 -6.21 31.13
N LEU A 748 9.62 -5.46 31.34
CA LEU A 748 8.76 -5.70 32.49
C LEU A 748 8.12 -7.10 32.40
N PRO A 749 7.94 -7.80 33.53
CA PRO A 749 7.25 -9.08 33.55
C PRO A 749 5.86 -8.98 32.90
N ILE A 750 5.40 -10.05 32.24
CA ILE A 750 4.11 -10.08 31.53
C ILE A 750 2.98 -9.57 32.42
N VAL A 751 2.90 -10.06 33.66
CA VAL A 751 1.88 -9.67 34.64
C VAL A 751 1.92 -8.17 34.95
N GLU A 752 3.11 -7.58 35.09
CA GLU A 752 3.25 -6.14 35.35
C GLU A 752 2.85 -5.29 34.14
N LYS A 753 3.12 -5.75 32.92
CA LYS A 753 2.65 -5.07 31.70
C LYS A 753 1.12 -5.06 31.65
N ILE A 754 0.49 -6.20 31.94
CA ILE A 754 -0.99 -6.33 32.00
C ILE A 754 -1.55 -5.40 33.09
N ARG A 755 -0.96 -5.41 34.29
CA ARG A 755 -1.38 -4.56 35.41
C ARG A 755 -1.23 -3.07 35.08
N THR A 756 -0.13 -2.70 34.43
CA THR A 756 0.12 -1.31 34.01
C THR A 756 -0.97 -0.81 33.07
N ILE A 757 -1.36 -1.60 32.06
CA ILE A 757 -2.48 -1.25 31.17
C ILE A 757 -3.77 -1.14 31.97
N ALA A 758 -4.08 -2.14 32.81
CA ALA A 758 -5.31 -2.16 33.58
C ALA A 758 -5.47 -0.94 34.50
N GLN A 759 -4.40 -0.54 35.19
CA GLN A 759 -4.45 0.58 36.12
C GLN A 759 -4.41 1.94 35.40
N LYS A 760 -3.43 2.15 34.51
CA LYS A 760 -3.23 3.47 33.88
C LYS A 760 -4.29 3.77 32.82
N VAL A 761 -4.61 2.79 31.98
CA VAL A 761 -5.55 2.98 30.86
C VAL A 761 -6.98 2.78 31.33
N TYR A 762 -7.30 1.65 31.97
CA TYR A 762 -8.69 1.32 32.31
C TYR A 762 -9.17 1.90 33.64
N GLY A 763 -8.26 2.30 34.53
CA GLY A 763 -8.62 2.72 35.89
C GLY A 763 -9.03 1.55 36.79
N ALA A 764 -8.61 0.33 36.47
CA ALA A 764 -8.80 -0.82 37.34
C ALA A 764 -8.00 -0.65 38.64
N LYS A 765 -8.51 -1.20 39.75
CA LYS A 765 -7.77 -1.25 41.02
C LYS A 765 -6.56 -2.18 40.91
N ASP A 766 -6.79 -3.38 40.38
CA ASP A 766 -5.76 -4.39 40.13
C ASP A 766 -6.28 -5.40 39.08
N ILE A 767 -5.50 -6.44 38.83
CA ILE A 767 -5.83 -7.59 37.99
C ILE A 767 -5.93 -8.86 38.84
N GLU A 768 -6.70 -9.83 38.36
CA GLU A 768 -6.79 -11.17 38.96
C GLU A 768 -6.52 -12.22 37.89
N LEU A 769 -5.49 -13.03 38.06
CA LEU A 769 -5.15 -14.10 37.12
C LEU A 769 -5.81 -15.41 37.54
N SER A 770 -6.43 -16.09 36.58
CA SER A 770 -6.82 -17.49 36.77
C SER A 770 -5.57 -18.39 36.88
N PRO A 771 -5.68 -19.59 37.48
CA PRO A 771 -4.60 -20.56 37.48
C PRO A 771 -4.13 -20.94 36.07
N GLU A 772 -5.06 -21.01 35.10
CA GLU A 772 -4.74 -21.28 33.69
C GLU A 772 -3.91 -20.14 33.06
N ALA A 773 -4.32 -18.89 33.30
CA ALA A 773 -3.61 -17.71 32.84
C ALA A 773 -2.18 -17.67 33.41
N GLN A 774 -2.02 -17.91 34.71
CA GLN A 774 -0.71 -17.94 35.36
C GLN A 774 0.19 -19.03 34.75
N SER A 775 -0.33 -20.24 34.57
CA SER A 775 0.44 -21.34 33.97
C SER A 775 0.92 -21.02 32.54
N LYS A 776 0.11 -20.32 31.73
CA LYS A 776 0.51 -19.92 30.37
C LYS A 776 1.50 -18.76 30.40
N VAL A 777 1.38 -17.82 31.33
CA VAL A 777 2.41 -16.78 31.56
C VAL A 777 3.76 -17.42 31.86
N ASP A 778 3.81 -18.36 32.80
CA ASP A 778 5.05 -19.05 33.18
C ASP A 778 5.65 -19.82 31.99
N LEU A 779 4.79 -20.47 31.19
CA LEU A 779 5.20 -21.14 29.96
C LEU A 779 5.83 -20.18 28.96
N TYR A 780 5.18 -19.04 28.68
CA TYR A 780 5.70 -18.05 27.72
C TYR A 780 7.00 -17.40 28.20
N VAL A 781 7.16 -17.16 29.51
CA VAL A 781 8.44 -16.72 30.09
C VAL A 781 9.51 -17.78 29.85
N LYS A 782 9.24 -19.05 30.18
CA LYS A 782 10.17 -20.17 29.98
C LYS A 782 10.57 -20.35 28.51
N GLN A 783 9.65 -20.08 27.58
CA GLN A 783 9.88 -20.15 26.13
C GLN A 783 10.59 -18.91 25.56
N GLY A 784 10.86 -17.88 26.37
CA GLY A 784 11.56 -16.67 25.95
C GLY A 784 10.68 -15.60 25.30
N PHE A 785 9.35 -15.71 25.45
CA PHE A 785 8.37 -14.75 24.93
C PHE A 785 8.00 -13.65 25.93
N GLY A 786 8.68 -13.61 27.08
CA GLY A 786 8.44 -12.66 28.17
C GLY A 786 8.50 -11.19 27.77
N ASP A 787 9.30 -10.84 26.76
CA ASP A 787 9.53 -9.46 26.32
C ASP A 787 8.50 -8.95 25.29
N LEU A 788 7.55 -9.79 24.86
CA LEU A 788 6.55 -9.36 23.88
C LEU A 788 5.57 -8.31 24.46
N PRO A 789 5.08 -7.35 23.65
CA PRO A 789 4.04 -6.42 24.06
C PRO A 789 2.71 -7.14 24.35
N ILE A 790 1.83 -6.44 25.07
CA ILE A 790 0.53 -6.96 25.50
C ILE A 790 -0.59 -6.37 24.63
N CYS A 791 -1.47 -7.24 24.14
CA CYS A 791 -2.68 -6.91 23.40
C CYS A 791 -3.92 -7.32 24.20
N MET A 792 -4.47 -6.43 25.02
CA MET A 792 -5.61 -6.76 25.87
C MET A 792 -6.89 -7.09 25.07
N ALA A 793 -7.44 -8.29 25.25
CA ALA A 793 -8.71 -8.70 24.65
C ALA A 793 -9.85 -8.55 25.67
N LYS A 794 -10.49 -7.38 25.64
CA LYS A 794 -11.62 -7.02 26.52
C LYS A 794 -12.80 -6.46 25.73
N THR A 795 -13.95 -6.28 26.39
CA THR A 795 -15.10 -5.62 25.76
C THR A 795 -14.73 -4.18 25.35
N HIS A 796 -15.18 -3.75 24.18
CA HIS A 796 -14.97 -2.38 23.70
C HIS A 796 -16.02 -1.39 24.22
N LEU A 797 -17.02 -1.85 24.96
CA LEU A 797 -18.20 -1.05 25.33
C LEU A 797 -18.08 -0.36 26.70
N SER A 798 -16.98 -0.58 27.43
CA SER A 798 -16.69 -0.01 28.74
C SER A 798 -15.18 0.05 28.95
N LEU A 799 -14.66 0.97 29.76
CA LEU A 799 -13.27 0.89 30.22
C LEU A 799 -13.01 -0.39 31.04
N SER A 800 -14.04 -0.89 31.73
CA SER A 800 -13.96 -2.14 32.50
C SER A 800 -14.15 -3.39 31.62
N HIS A 801 -14.32 -4.55 32.26
CA HIS A 801 -14.71 -5.80 31.61
C HIS A 801 -16.24 -5.98 31.45
N GLN A 802 -17.02 -5.07 32.02
CA GLN A 802 -18.49 -5.10 32.08
C GLN A 802 -19.08 -4.08 31.07
N PRO A 803 -19.63 -4.53 29.92
CA PRO A 803 -20.05 -3.65 28.81
C PRO A 803 -21.11 -2.61 29.18
N GLU A 804 -21.92 -2.89 30.20
CA GLU A 804 -22.99 -2.04 30.73
C GLU A 804 -22.47 -0.88 31.60
N ARG A 805 -21.25 -0.96 32.12
CA ARG A 805 -20.69 0.10 32.97
C ARG A 805 -20.12 1.23 32.12
N LYS A 806 -20.94 2.27 31.92
CA LYS A 806 -20.58 3.49 31.17
C LYS A 806 -19.81 4.51 32.02
N GLY A 807 -19.52 5.68 31.46
CA GLY A 807 -18.64 6.69 32.07
C GLY A 807 -17.21 6.19 32.32
N VAL A 808 -16.70 6.45 33.53
CA VAL A 808 -15.38 6.03 34.04
C VAL A 808 -15.59 5.13 35.26
N PRO A 809 -15.83 3.82 35.08
CA PRO A 809 -16.01 2.91 36.21
C PRO A 809 -14.76 2.85 37.08
N THR A 810 -14.94 2.82 38.40
CA THR A 810 -13.84 2.74 39.39
C THR A 810 -13.96 1.50 40.27
N GLY A 811 -12.88 1.19 41.00
CA GLY A 811 -12.86 0.18 42.06
C GLY A 811 -12.94 -1.28 41.61
N PHE A 812 -12.93 -1.56 40.29
CA PHE A 812 -13.04 -2.91 39.76
C PHE A 812 -11.69 -3.62 39.66
N ILE A 813 -11.69 -4.94 39.86
CA ILE A 813 -10.56 -5.82 39.57
C ILE A 813 -10.78 -6.39 38.17
N LEU A 814 -9.74 -6.39 37.33
CA LEU A 814 -9.84 -6.89 35.96
C LEU A 814 -9.49 -8.39 35.93
N PRO A 815 -10.44 -9.28 35.61
CA PRO A 815 -10.16 -10.70 35.53
C PRO A 815 -9.35 -11.02 34.28
N ILE A 816 -8.34 -11.86 34.41
CA ILE A 816 -7.54 -12.42 33.32
C ILE A 816 -7.79 -13.92 33.32
N ARG A 817 -8.67 -14.37 32.42
CA ARG A 817 -9.17 -15.75 32.39
C ARG A 817 -8.21 -16.70 31.70
N ASP A 818 -7.54 -16.22 30.67
CA ASP A 818 -6.62 -16.97 29.83
C ASP A 818 -5.58 -16.00 29.24
N VAL A 819 -4.43 -16.50 28.81
CA VAL A 819 -3.38 -15.75 28.12
C VAL A 819 -2.95 -16.55 26.90
N ARG A 820 -3.03 -15.93 25.73
CA ARG A 820 -2.60 -16.52 24.47
C ARG A 820 -1.50 -15.68 23.83
N ALA A 821 -0.84 -16.20 22.81
CA ALA A 821 0.21 -15.48 22.12
C ALA A 821 0.11 -15.65 20.60
N SER A 822 0.40 -14.57 19.89
CA SER A 822 0.61 -14.54 18.45
C SER A 822 2.08 -14.22 18.22
N ILE A 823 2.90 -15.26 18.19
CA ILE A 823 4.37 -15.16 18.21
C ILE A 823 4.93 -14.62 16.90
N GLY A 824 4.34 -15.01 15.76
CA GLY A 824 4.69 -14.45 14.45
C GLY A 824 4.31 -12.98 14.33
N ALA A 825 3.14 -12.59 14.86
CA ALA A 825 2.75 -11.18 14.93
C ALA A 825 3.56 -10.39 15.97
N GLY A 826 4.04 -11.06 17.03
CA GLY A 826 4.94 -10.53 18.04
C GLY A 826 4.22 -9.87 19.22
N PHE A 827 3.15 -10.47 19.74
CA PHE A 827 2.49 -10.00 20.97
C PHE A 827 1.82 -11.14 21.76
N ILE A 828 1.59 -10.89 23.05
CA ILE A 828 0.80 -11.73 23.96
C ILE A 828 -0.55 -11.07 24.18
N TYR A 829 -1.66 -11.81 24.14
CA TYR A 829 -3.00 -11.27 24.31
C TYR A 829 -3.76 -11.96 25.46
N PRO A 830 -3.90 -11.29 26.62
CA PRO A 830 -4.73 -11.74 27.73
C PRO A 830 -6.22 -11.64 27.40
N LEU A 831 -6.97 -12.69 27.74
CA LEU A 831 -8.42 -12.75 27.59
C LEU A 831 -9.09 -12.33 28.89
N VAL A 832 -9.76 -11.17 28.86
CA VAL A 832 -10.49 -10.63 30.03
C VAL A 832 -11.88 -11.24 30.17
N GLY A 833 -12.51 -11.56 29.03
CA GLY A 833 -13.84 -12.17 28.96
C GLY A 833 -13.92 -13.17 27.81
N THR A 834 -15.11 -13.75 27.62
CA THR A 834 -15.38 -14.62 26.48
C THR A 834 -15.44 -13.79 25.20
N MET A 835 -14.52 -14.04 24.28
CA MET A 835 -14.49 -13.38 22.97
C MET A 835 -14.84 -14.41 21.90
N SER A 836 -15.90 -14.15 21.15
CA SER A 836 -16.20 -14.95 19.97
C SER A 836 -15.35 -14.47 18.79
N THR A 837 -14.50 -15.36 18.30
CA THR A 837 -13.66 -15.18 17.10
C THR A 837 -14.39 -15.59 15.82
N MET A 838 -15.55 -16.23 15.94
CA MET A 838 -16.43 -16.58 14.83
C MET A 838 -17.85 -16.06 15.11
N PRO A 839 -18.25 -14.92 14.53
CA PRO A 839 -19.61 -14.39 14.67
C PRO A 839 -20.64 -15.35 14.08
N GLY A 840 -21.91 -15.17 14.45
CA GLY A 840 -23.02 -15.94 13.88
C GLY A 840 -24.00 -15.01 13.17
N LEU A 841 -24.67 -15.53 12.14
CA LEU A 841 -25.78 -14.83 11.50
C LEU A 841 -26.94 -14.58 12.49
N PRO A 842 -27.66 -13.43 12.39
CA PRO A 842 -28.86 -13.17 13.17
C PRO A 842 -30.07 -13.96 12.63
N THR A 843 -31.21 -13.91 13.33
CA THR A 843 -32.46 -14.57 12.88
C THR A 843 -32.92 -14.09 11.51
N ARG A 844 -32.75 -12.79 11.23
CA ARG A 844 -32.98 -12.19 9.91
C ARG A 844 -31.67 -11.57 9.41
N PRO A 845 -30.86 -12.31 8.65
CA PRO A 845 -29.66 -11.77 8.00
C PRO A 845 -30.00 -10.76 6.90
N CYS A 846 -29.12 -9.78 6.67
CA CYS A 846 -29.34 -8.77 5.62
C CYS A 846 -29.33 -9.35 4.20
N PHE A 847 -28.74 -10.54 3.97
CA PHE A 847 -28.78 -11.18 2.66
C PHE A 847 -30.18 -11.49 2.13
N TYR A 848 -31.23 -11.46 2.97
CA TYR A 848 -32.61 -11.58 2.50
C TYR A 848 -33.01 -10.44 1.56
N ASP A 849 -32.38 -9.29 1.72
CA ASP A 849 -32.67 -8.09 0.96
C ASP A 849 -31.61 -7.85 -0.13
N ILE A 850 -30.56 -8.69 -0.19
CA ILE A 850 -29.47 -8.56 -1.17
C ILE A 850 -29.86 -9.25 -2.47
N ASP A 851 -29.77 -8.52 -3.58
CA ASP A 851 -29.97 -9.06 -4.92
C ASP A 851 -29.05 -8.37 -5.94
N LEU A 852 -28.90 -8.97 -7.12
CA LEU A 852 -28.15 -8.43 -8.26
C LEU A 852 -29.08 -8.29 -9.46
N ASP A 853 -29.28 -7.06 -9.90
CA ASP A 853 -30.03 -6.77 -11.11
C ASP A 853 -29.26 -7.29 -12.34
N SER A 854 -29.88 -8.19 -13.13
CA SER A 854 -29.21 -8.89 -14.23
C SER A 854 -28.92 -8.02 -15.45
N ASP A 855 -29.61 -6.88 -15.60
CA ASP A 855 -29.49 -6.00 -16.77
C ASP A 855 -28.52 -4.85 -16.50
N THR A 856 -28.52 -4.33 -15.27
CA THR A 856 -27.71 -3.18 -14.85
C THR A 856 -26.47 -3.57 -14.04
N GLU A 857 -26.39 -4.82 -13.59
CA GLU A 857 -25.37 -5.33 -12.66
C GLU A 857 -25.33 -4.59 -11.31
N GLN A 858 -26.39 -3.86 -10.96
CA GLN A 858 -26.47 -3.12 -9.70
C GLN A 858 -26.90 -4.00 -8.54
N ILE A 859 -26.22 -3.85 -7.40
CA ILE A 859 -26.52 -4.60 -6.18
C ILE A 859 -27.62 -3.88 -5.37
N THR A 860 -28.63 -4.58 -4.89
CA THR A 860 -29.62 -4.03 -3.95
C THR A 860 -29.42 -4.63 -2.56
N GLY A 861 -29.89 -3.94 -1.50
CA GLY A 861 -29.90 -4.40 -0.10
C GLY A 861 -28.56 -4.66 0.61
N LEU A 862 -27.41 -4.39 -0.01
CA LEU A 862 -26.09 -4.56 0.61
C LEU A 862 -25.83 -3.58 1.78
N PHE A 863 -26.51 -2.43 1.78
CA PHE A 863 -26.27 -1.29 2.68
C PHE A 863 -27.53 -0.79 3.38
#